data_AF-A0A8H7PXH0-F1
#
_entry.id   AF-A0A8H7PXH0-F1
#
_cell.length_a   1.000
_cell.length_b   1.000
_cell.length_c   1.000
_cell.angle_alpha   90.00
_cell.angle_beta   90.00
_cell.angle_gamma   90.00
#
_symmetry.space_group_name_H-M   'P 1'
#
loop_
_entity.id
_entity.type
_entity.pdbx_description
1 polymer ?
#
loop_
_entity_poly.entity_id
_entity_poly.type
_entity_poly.pdbx_seq_one_letter_code
_entity_poly.pdbx_strand_id
1 'polypeptide(L)'
;MCGRFACSLGHEAVKQRLRENNLNPSEWVDEDKYEGTYNVAPTYFIPVVRYADNEYHLQSMRWGLIPFWSKTKPEVPTINARDDSLTDGKPMFRACRNDKRCIIIAEGYYEWLTPKSGGKKIPHYVKRPDGNIMIFAALYDHVKLEGSKNTIFSCTIITTSCSKQLSFLHNRMPVIFDQDSPELEAWLDNSKPWDNKTLGHFLRPYEKKLECYPVTPEIGRVGKSSPDFVIPVSQKKGSLGSFFAKAEKKNQEANSQNSQNSLENEDKSKIKKEDTEFYSQKRESSPEDDTKSYIKLEQVIEKESESKMKSDDEDDDMKKAIALSLKDQDANGVSREGSLADDTPKDPAKQMKSPPKNTAKKEDDEKKKRLQHSASFGACAMSTAEKTAEPRKAETWETWILMSKIWKDFDDLAYDNALRLCERLYAIDVTNEDYLYLYGLCLFHSADFDGAYMVLRTAQSIKCRYVFAMSCLKLGTREHLMEGYAAASQALLLHQEESDPERRWGDDVRSVNTRNHSPTRASICHLLGTISIKLEIIQSAVGHLRECLADDCFKITAYYQLCDIGPDGRGSKDIDSPETIFEDLQYSEKVLERCSQQHRPRYPVDANGKSDESIVASREQPDLKWKDSSPYMPNLETYESPVTKRHLQKAQSALTAANAPMEELRQRRRSVELKKDEKIGEVKSDIETLKAEAEYRNEHGLHKKPPPDVTNDIKIKQIDTRMENAKIIEQTPARGYRSISSNVKSADNQRAETATRKRKANVISSVGLIDPYLLAEANQEQAKVVIGAMNKVIGILRILATGYLHAANYQCRETSLVLQQLDDQQYETAWVQCAMGKAYYDAGDYQTAERLFSRSFLLWPWYCDAVPYHSTCLWYLQKEMELNLLASKMQENKSHQYEAFIAAGNWASHARSSKEAIYWYQRAADTDPSRSYAHALLGQEEWEREEFLVAMTHFRQCISADRRSYTGWHGLGLAYEGLQLYPKAKAAVDEAVRLHPRHPFALCTLGDILAHLGKDQEALMYLDQSMKIFPTHQACKLRARIFARLKDPERALEELLRLIELDQSELESADFRYQLGIAYSQLGKRREAINNLTEATSRLRPWDYTSMPKIKKALSEASTIVE
;
A
#
# COMPACT_ATOMS: atom_id res chain seq x y z
N MET A 1 27.18 -8.67 13.08
CA MET A 1 27.38 -8.33 14.51
C MET A 1 26.26 -8.92 15.35
N CYS A 2 26.50 -10.07 16.00
CA CYS A 2 25.75 -10.56 17.16
C CYS A 2 24.22 -10.38 17.03
N GLY A 3 23.68 -10.76 15.85
CA GLY A 3 22.28 -10.52 15.49
C GLY A 3 21.33 -11.63 15.95
N ARG A 4 21.88 -12.80 16.30
CA ARG A 4 21.17 -13.96 16.85
C ARG A 4 22.11 -14.75 17.76
N PHE A 5 21.55 -15.49 18.72
CA PHE A 5 22.30 -16.45 19.54
C PHE A 5 21.45 -17.68 19.90
N ALA A 6 22.05 -18.68 20.55
CA ALA A 6 21.35 -19.87 21.02
C ALA A 6 21.24 -19.86 22.55
N CYS A 7 20.05 -20.16 23.07
CA CYS A 7 19.78 -20.39 24.47
C CYS A 7 18.58 -21.33 24.58
N SER A 8 18.82 -22.62 24.32
CA SER A 8 17.83 -23.70 24.25
C SER A 8 17.50 -24.35 25.59
N LEU A 9 18.21 -23.96 26.65
CA LEU A 9 18.07 -24.49 28.00
C LEU A 9 16.66 -24.21 28.56
N GLY A 10 15.93 -25.25 28.94
CA GLY A 10 14.68 -25.09 29.72
C GLY A 10 14.95 -24.47 31.10
N HIS A 11 13.91 -23.98 31.77
CA HIS A 11 14.03 -23.14 32.97
C HIS A 11 14.89 -23.75 34.10
N GLU A 12 14.67 -25.01 34.46
CA GLU A 12 15.51 -25.66 35.49
C GLU A 12 16.96 -25.89 35.02
N ALA A 13 17.19 -26.07 33.71
CA ALA A 13 18.55 -26.17 33.17
C ALA A 13 19.27 -24.81 33.21
N VAL A 14 18.56 -23.69 32.97
CA VAL A 14 19.08 -22.34 33.21
C VAL A 14 19.44 -22.15 34.68
N LYS A 15 18.52 -22.46 35.60
CA LYS A 15 18.78 -22.36 37.06
C LYS A 15 19.96 -23.25 37.48
N GLN A 16 20.07 -24.47 36.96
CA GLN A 16 21.20 -25.36 37.25
C GLN A 16 22.52 -24.79 36.72
N ARG A 17 22.58 -24.37 35.45
CA ARG A 17 23.81 -23.82 34.87
C ARG A 17 24.27 -22.54 35.57
N LEU A 18 23.35 -21.71 36.07
CA LEU A 18 23.71 -20.54 36.88
C LEU A 18 24.34 -20.94 38.22
N ARG A 19 23.77 -21.93 38.94
CA ARG A 19 24.36 -22.47 40.18
C ARG A 19 25.75 -23.10 39.94
N GLU A 20 25.94 -23.79 38.81
CA GLU A 20 27.25 -24.31 38.36
C GLU A 20 28.30 -23.20 38.07
N ASN A 21 27.87 -21.94 38.01
CA ASN A 21 28.72 -20.75 37.78
C ASN A 21 28.78 -19.83 39.02
N ASN A 22 28.45 -20.34 40.21
CA ASN A 22 28.34 -19.58 41.47
C ASN A 22 27.31 -18.41 41.47
N LEU A 23 26.53 -18.28 40.39
CA LEU A 23 25.43 -17.32 40.26
C LEU A 23 24.15 -17.97 40.80
N ASN A 24 23.84 -17.73 42.07
CA ASN A 24 22.67 -18.30 42.74
C ASN A 24 21.52 -17.27 42.79
N PRO A 25 20.58 -17.24 41.81
CA PRO A 25 19.43 -16.34 41.88
C PRO A 25 18.37 -16.83 42.87
N SER A 26 17.76 -15.91 43.62
CA SER A 26 16.72 -16.22 44.61
C SER A 26 15.33 -16.43 43.99
N GLU A 27 14.99 -15.69 42.92
CA GLU A 27 13.72 -15.80 42.18
C GLU A 27 13.94 -15.60 40.67
N TRP A 28 13.06 -16.20 39.84
CA TRP A 28 12.94 -15.89 38.41
C TRP A 28 11.69 -15.05 38.15
N VAL A 29 11.87 -13.75 37.92
CA VAL A 29 10.78 -12.82 37.58
C VAL A 29 10.42 -12.93 36.09
N ASP A 30 9.14 -13.00 35.76
CA ASP A 30 8.62 -13.22 34.40
C ASP A 30 9.05 -14.56 33.76
N GLU A 31 9.16 -15.63 34.55
CA GLU A 31 9.59 -16.97 34.09
C GLU A 31 8.78 -17.50 32.89
N ASP A 32 7.48 -17.18 32.85
CA ASP A 32 6.51 -17.52 31.80
C ASP A 32 6.85 -16.94 30.41
N LYS A 33 7.60 -15.83 30.34
CA LYS A 33 7.89 -15.13 29.08
C LYS A 33 9.09 -15.71 28.33
N TYR A 34 9.88 -16.57 28.96
CA TYR A 34 11.04 -17.20 28.33
C TYR A 34 10.70 -18.60 27.79
N GLU A 35 11.11 -18.85 26.54
CA GLU A 35 11.08 -20.16 25.90
C GLU A 35 12.47 -20.49 25.34
N GLY A 36 12.95 -21.70 25.64
CA GLY A 36 14.27 -22.17 25.19
C GLY A 36 14.34 -22.31 23.67
N THR A 37 15.27 -21.60 23.02
CA THR A 37 15.41 -21.61 21.56
C THR A 37 16.87 -21.61 21.08
N TYR A 38 17.15 -22.45 20.09
CA TYR A 38 18.41 -22.45 19.32
C TYR A 38 18.56 -21.21 18.42
N ASN A 39 17.54 -20.37 18.33
CA ASN A 39 17.47 -19.23 17.42
C ASN A 39 16.84 -18.01 18.12
N VAL A 40 17.52 -17.47 19.13
CA VAL A 40 17.14 -16.21 19.76
C VAL A 40 17.32 -15.10 18.72
N ALA A 41 16.23 -14.45 18.34
CA ALA A 41 16.21 -13.32 17.44
C ALA A 41 15.92 -12.01 18.21
N PRO A 42 16.13 -10.82 17.61
CA PRO A 42 15.77 -9.55 18.22
C PRO A 42 14.32 -9.55 18.71
N THR A 43 14.05 -8.83 19.81
CA THR A 43 12.73 -8.69 20.47
C THR A 43 12.22 -9.91 21.24
N TYR A 44 12.92 -11.05 21.22
CA TYR A 44 12.63 -12.19 22.10
C TYR A 44 12.88 -11.85 23.57
N PHE A 45 12.16 -12.50 24.48
CA PHE A 45 12.48 -12.48 25.92
C PHE A 45 13.54 -13.52 26.23
N ILE A 46 14.53 -13.15 27.07
CA ILE A 46 15.71 -13.96 27.37
C ILE A 46 16.05 -13.91 28.88
N PRO A 47 16.68 -14.96 29.43
CA PRO A 47 17.15 -14.97 30.81
C PRO A 47 18.29 -13.97 31.01
N VAL A 48 18.05 -12.97 31.86
CA VAL A 48 19.03 -11.96 32.28
C VAL A 48 19.25 -12.07 33.78
N VAL A 49 20.51 -12.12 34.22
CA VAL A 49 20.85 -12.00 35.64
C VAL A 49 21.31 -10.57 35.93
N ARG A 50 20.71 -9.95 36.95
CA ARG A 50 21.12 -8.66 37.53
C ARG A 50 21.42 -8.85 39.02
N TYR A 51 22.32 -8.03 39.57
CA TYR A 51 22.60 -7.98 41.00
C TYR A 51 22.00 -6.72 41.60
N ALA A 52 21.19 -6.88 42.63
CA ALA A 52 20.51 -5.82 43.40
C ALA A 52 20.21 -6.34 44.81
N ASP A 53 20.01 -5.45 45.78
CA ASP A 53 19.59 -5.81 47.15
C ASP A 53 20.48 -6.87 47.85
N ASN A 54 21.74 -6.96 47.42
CA ASN A 54 22.75 -7.98 47.76
C ASN A 54 22.46 -9.43 47.31
N GLU A 55 21.54 -9.63 46.37
CA GLU A 55 21.24 -10.92 45.76
C GLU A 55 21.33 -10.88 44.22
N TYR A 56 21.47 -12.06 43.61
CA TYR A 56 21.25 -12.22 42.18
C TYR A 56 19.74 -12.40 41.92
N HIS A 57 19.21 -11.65 40.95
CA HIS A 57 17.85 -11.87 40.44
C HIS A 57 17.94 -12.33 38.99
N LEU A 58 17.21 -13.41 38.69
CA LEU A 58 17.00 -13.87 37.31
C LEU A 58 15.69 -13.24 36.80
N GLN A 59 15.69 -12.72 35.58
CA GLN A 59 14.53 -12.05 35.02
C GLN A 59 14.46 -12.22 33.51
N SER A 60 13.28 -12.53 32.98
CA SER A 60 13.04 -12.58 31.53
C SER A 60 12.91 -11.15 30.98
N MET A 61 13.91 -10.69 30.21
CA MET A 61 13.90 -9.34 29.62
C MET A 61 13.86 -9.38 28.09
N ARG A 62 13.23 -8.38 27.47
CA ARG A 62 13.19 -8.25 26.00
C ARG A 62 14.56 -7.83 25.45
N TRP A 63 15.14 -8.65 24.58
CA TRP A 63 16.36 -8.27 23.87
C TRP A 63 16.09 -7.19 22.81
N GLY A 64 16.83 -6.09 22.90
CA GLY A 64 16.54 -4.83 22.20
C GLY A 64 16.13 -3.77 23.21
N LEU A 65 17.10 -3.00 23.70
CA LEU A 65 16.94 -1.99 24.75
C LEU A 65 15.92 -0.92 24.37
N ILE A 66 15.04 -0.57 25.31
CA ILE A 66 14.14 0.57 25.26
C ILE A 66 14.46 1.46 26.48
N PRO A 67 15.13 2.61 26.30
CA PRO A 67 15.46 3.51 27.41
C PRO A 67 14.23 3.99 28.18
N PHE A 68 14.37 4.24 29.48
CA PHE A 68 13.27 4.61 30.39
C PHE A 68 12.47 5.87 29.97
N TRP A 69 13.08 6.76 29.17
CA TRP A 69 12.45 7.99 28.65
C TRP A 69 11.64 7.77 27.36
N SER A 70 11.60 6.55 26.83
CA SER A 70 10.90 6.23 25.58
C SER A 70 9.38 6.16 25.79
N LYS A 71 8.62 7.07 25.17
CA LYS A 71 7.15 7.05 25.20
C LYS A 71 6.57 5.84 24.44
N THR A 72 7.19 5.46 23.33
CA THR A 72 6.78 4.37 22.42
C THR A 72 7.88 3.31 22.27
N LYS A 73 7.56 2.16 21.65
CA LYS A 73 8.58 1.17 21.26
C LYS A 73 9.39 1.72 20.08
N PRO A 74 10.73 1.66 20.09
CA PRO A 74 11.52 2.01 18.91
C PRO A 74 11.32 0.96 17.81
N GLU A 75 11.18 1.43 16.57
CA GLU A 75 11.00 0.60 15.37
C GLU A 75 12.19 -0.34 15.14
N VAL A 76 13.40 0.19 15.30
CA VAL A 76 14.66 -0.59 15.24
C VAL A 76 15.08 -0.94 16.67
N PRO A 77 15.14 -2.23 17.05
CA PRO A 77 15.52 -2.63 18.41
C PRO A 77 17.03 -2.49 18.64
N THR A 78 17.42 -1.74 19.67
CA THR A 78 18.83 -1.56 20.10
C THR A 78 19.36 -2.83 20.78
N ILE A 79 19.67 -3.86 19.99
CA ILE A 79 20.13 -5.18 20.48
C ILE A 79 21.59 -5.23 20.94
N ASN A 80 22.43 -4.33 20.42
CA ASN A 80 23.87 -4.29 20.68
C ASN A 80 24.32 -2.86 21.03
N ALA A 81 24.99 -2.73 22.18
CA ALA A 81 25.78 -1.57 22.56
C ALA A 81 27.23 -1.80 22.12
N ARG A 82 27.98 -0.72 21.89
CA ARG A 82 29.39 -0.78 21.47
C ARG A 82 30.26 -0.15 22.55
N ASP A 83 31.36 -0.82 22.89
CA ASP A 83 32.49 -0.29 23.68
C ASP A 83 32.83 1.18 23.38
N ASP A 84 32.98 1.56 22.11
CA ASP A 84 33.17 2.95 21.68
C ASP A 84 32.10 3.88 22.25
N SER A 85 30.84 3.53 22.00
CA SER A 85 29.65 4.31 22.34
C SER A 85 29.37 4.39 23.85
N LEU A 86 29.85 3.43 24.64
CA LEU A 86 29.82 3.46 26.10
C LEU A 86 30.93 4.36 26.67
N THR A 87 32.13 4.31 26.08
CA THR A 87 33.31 5.08 26.47
C THR A 87 33.17 6.56 26.12
N ASP A 88 32.68 6.85 24.92
CA ASP A 88 32.27 8.19 24.42
C ASP A 88 31.13 8.80 25.24
N GLY A 89 30.41 7.98 26.03
CA GLY A 89 29.31 8.44 26.89
C GLY A 89 28.06 8.90 26.12
N LYS A 90 27.75 8.27 24.97
CA LYS A 90 26.63 8.67 24.11
C LYS A 90 25.30 8.69 24.89
N PRO A 91 24.41 9.68 24.67
CA PRO A 91 23.23 9.90 25.51
C PRO A 91 22.34 8.67 25.73
N MET A 92 22.18 7.82 24.70
CA MET A 92 21.37 6.60 24.72
C MET A 92 21.73 5.62 25.84
N PHE A 93 23.02 5.50 26.21
CA PHE A 93 23.49 4.55 27.24
C PHE A 93 23.92 5.23 28.55
N ARG A 94 23.95 6.57 28.58
CA ARG A 94 24.42 7.37 29.71
C ARG A 94 23.63 7.13 31.00
N ALA A 95 22.35 6.75 30.90
CA ALA A 95 21.44 6.48 32.02
C ALA A 95 21.26 4.99 32.36
N CYS A 96 22.21 4.14 31.92
CA CYS A 96 22.21 2.69 32.19
C CYS A 96 23.61 2.16 32.53
N ARG A 97 24.67 2.78 31.99
CA ARG A 97 26.06 2.28 32.07
C ARG A 97 26.66 2.24 33.49
N ASN A 98 26.08 2.94 34.46
CA ASN A 98 26.64 3.08 35.82
C ASN A 98 26.00 2.12 36.83
N ASP A 99 24.73 1.79 36.64
CA ASP A 99 23.77 1.34 37.65
C ASP A 99 22.85 0.21 37.16
N LYS A 100 22.76 0.00 35.84
CA LYS A 100 21.90 -1.02 35.21
C LYS A 100 22.73 -2.04 34.43
N ARG A 101 23.80 -2.53 35.06
CA ARG A 101 24.61 -3.64 34.55
C ARG A 101 23.92 -4.98 34.83
N CYS A 102 24.02 -5.90 33.87
CA CYS A 102 23.49 -7.25 33.93
C CYS A 102 24.32 -8.20 33.04
N ILE A 103 23.98 -9.48 33.05
CA ILE A 103 24.56 -10.48 32.14
C ILE A 103 23.48 -11.27 31.41
N ILE A 104 23.79 -11.67 30.18
CA ILE A 104 22.96 -12.55 29.34
C ILE A 104 23.69 -13.90 29.19
N ILE A 105 22.97 -15.01 29.38
CA ILE A 105 23.53 -16.35 29.16
C ILE A 105 23.20 -16.87 27.76
N ALA A 106 24.15 -17.57 27.15
CA ALA A 106 24.00 -18.20 25.84
C ALA A 106 24.80 -19.51 25.75
N GLU A 107 24.40 -20.43 24.90
CA GLU A 107 25.20 -21.63 24.55
C GLU A 107 26.24 -21.32 23.46
N GLY A 108 26.04 -20.21 22.75
CA GLY A 108 26.86 -19.71 21.65
C GLY A 108 26.11 -18.67 20.84
N TYR A 109 26.81 -17.94 19.96
CA TYR A 109 26.22 -16.90 19.10
C TYR A 109 26.45 -17.17 17.61
N TYR A 110 25.63 -16.54 16.76
CA TYR A 110 25.75 -16.66 15.31
C TYR A 110 26.36 -15.39 14.70
N GLU A 111 27.24 -15.57 13.72
CA GLU A 111 27.80 -14.48 12.94
C GLU A 111 27.99 -14.88 11.46
N TRP A 112 27.92 -13.90 10.56
CA TRP A 112 27.80 -14.16 9.12
C TRP A 112 29.08 -13.81 8.35
N LEU A 113 29.80 -14.86 7.92
CA LEU A 113 30.93 -14.71 6.99
C LEU A 113 30.40 -14.15 5.66
N THR A 114 30.96 -13.02 5.22
CA THR A 114 30.63 -12.40 3.93
C THR A 114 31.74 -12.74 2.93
N PRO A 115 31.48 -13.58 1.90
CA PRO A 115 32.49 -13.97 0.92
C PRO A 115 33.02 -12.76 0.14
N LYS A 116 34.35 -12.67 -0.04
CA LYS A 116 35.00 -11.57 -0.79
C LYS A 116 34.57 -11.51 -2.27
N SER A 117 33.99 -12.58 -2.80
CA SER A 117 33.46 -12.71 -4.16
C SER A 117 31.98 -12.32 -4.31
N GLY A 118 31.35 -11.71 -3.29
CA GLY A 118 29.96 -11.24 -3.36
C GLY A 118 28.89 -12.32 -3.13
N GLY A 119 29.28 -13.55 -2.78
CA GLY A 119 28.35 -14.66 -2.54
C GLY A 119 27.44 -14.50 -1.30
N LYS A 120 26.43 -15.38 -1.19
CA LYS A 120 25.51 -15.42 -0.04
C LYS A 120 26.28 -15.57 1.28
N LYS A 121 25.87 -14.82 2.30
CA LYS A 121 26.50 -14.82 3.63
C LYS A 121 26.34 -16.19 4.32
N ILE A 122 27.43 -16.74 4.84
CA ILE A 122 27.48 -18.07 5.45
C ILE A 122 27.42 -17.92 6.98
N PRO A 123 26.33 -18.36 7.65
CA PRO A 123 26.26 -18.32 9.10
C PRO A 123 27.26 -19.30 9.70
N HIS A 124 28.01 -18.83 10.68
CA HIS A 124 28.86 -19.63 11.54
C HIS A 124 28.31 -19.54 12.97
N TYR A 125 28.32 -20.67 13.67
CA TYR A 125 28.02 -20.72 15.10
C TYR A 125 29.33 -20.70 15.89
N VAL A 126 29.37 -19.86 16.92
CA VAL A 126 30.54 -19.65 17.78
C VAL A 126 30.19 -20.03 19.22
N LYS A 127 30.87 -21.03 19.77
CA LYS A 127 30.64 -21.55 21.14
C LYS A 127 31.96 -21.76 21.91
N ARG A 128 31.87 -22.09 23.20
CA ARG A 128 33.03 -22.52 23.99
C ARG A 128 33.37 -24.00 23.68
N PRO A 129 34.66 -24.40 23.67
CA PRO A 129 35.07 -25.80 23.47
C PRO A 129 34.79 -26.70 24.67
N ASP A 130 34.68 -26.12 25.88
CA ASP A 130 34.40 -26.83 27.13
C ASP A 130 32.93 -27.27 27.28
N GLY A 131 32.02 -26.80 26.42
CA GLY A 131 30.60 -27.12 26.50
C GLY A 131 29.85 -26.35 27.60
N ASN A 132 30.47 -25.33 28.21
CA ASN A 132 29.82 -24.44 29.15
C ASN A 132 29.19 -23.22 28.46
N ILE A 133 28.30 -22.56 29.19
CA ILE A 133 27.62 -21.34 28.72
C ILE A 133 28.59 -20.18 28.54
N MET A 134 28.30 -19.32 27.57
CA MET A 134 28.85 -17.98 27.46
C MET A 134 28.06 -17.03 28.37
N ILE A 135 28.78 -16.17 29.07
CA ILE A 135 28.22 -15.08 29.87
C ILE A 135 28.57 -13.76 29.17
N PHE A 136 27.57 -13.11 28.56
CA PHE A 136 27.75 -11.85 27.85
C PHE A 136 27.52 -10.65 28.79
N ALA A 137 28.41 -9.66 28.75
CA ALA A 137 28.18 -8.38 29.40
C ALA A 137 27.01 -7.65 28.75
N ALA A 138 26.08 -7.13 29.55
CA ALA A 138 24.85 -6.53 29.07
C ALA A 138 24.41 -5.31 29.90
N LEU A 139 23.69 -4.38 29.28
CA LEU A 139 22.96 -3.32 29.98
C LEU A 139 21.46 -3.58 29.88
N TYR A 140 20.72 -3.23 30.92
CA TYR A 140 19.26 -3.25 30.91
C TYR A 140 18.68 -1.86 31.17
N ASP A 141 17.41 -1.68 30.81
CA ASP A 141 16.58 -0.59 31.29
C ASP A 141 15.11 -1.04 31.32
N HIS A 142 14.31 -0.35 32.13
CA HIS A 142 12.90 -0.62 32.28
C HIS A 142 12.06 0.61 31.98
N VAL A 143 10.95 0.43 31.26
CA VAL A 143 10.11 1.53 30.78
C VAL A 143 8.63 1.18 30.92
N LYS A 144 7.83 2.16 31.34
CA LYS A 144 6.36 2.09 31.26
C LYS A 144 5.91 2.94 30.09
N LEU A 145 5.68 2.28 28.95
CA LEU A 145 5.28 2.94 27.69
C LEU A 145 3.92 3.64 27.82
N GLU A 146 3.71 4.66 27.00
CA GLU A 146 2.50 5.49 27.01
C GLU A 146 1.25 4.65 26.63
N GLY A 147 0.36 4.43 27.60
CA GLY A 147 -0.79 3.52 27.48
C GLY A 147 -0.55 2.06 27.90
N SER A 148 0.69 1.67 28.26
CA SER A 148 0.96 0.35 28.87
C SER A 148 0.69 0.39 30.38
N LYS A 149 -0.09 -0.58 30.88
CA LYS A 149 -0.19 -0.81 32.34
C LYS A 149 1.08 -1.45 32.90
N ASN A 150 1.75 -2.28 32.10
CA ASN A 150 2.89 -3.09 32.53
C ASN A 150 4.21 -2.40 32.20
N THR A 151 5.17 -2.47 33.12
CA THR A 151 6.57 -2.10 32.88
C THR A 151 7.23 -3.15 31.99
N ILE A 152 7.96 -2.72 30.97
CA ILE A 152 8.74 -3.59 30.08
C ILE A 152 10.20 -3.49 30.49
N PHE A 153 10.78 -4.61 30.93
CA PHE A 153 12.23 -4.75 31.10
C PHE A 153 12.86 -5.16 29.77
N SER A 154 13.97 -4.51 29.41
CA SER A 154 14.65 -4.69 28.13
C SER A 154 16.16 -4.59 28.26
N CYS A 155 16.90 -5.24 27.37
CA CYS A 155 18.35 -5.38 27.50
C CYS A 155 19.09 -5.32 26.15
N THR A 156 20.39 -4.99 26.21
CA THR A 156 21.31 -4.98 25.08
C THR A 156 22.61 -5.69 25.43
N ILE A 157 23.13 -6.50 24.50
CA ILE A 157 24.45 -7.12 24.61
C ILE A 157 25.51 -6.04 24.37
N ILE A 158 26.66 -6.11 25.05
CA ILE A 158 27.79 -5.22 24.79
C ILE A 158 28.77 -5.90 23.84
N THR A 159 29.19 -5.17 22.81
CA THR A 159 30.16 -5.63 21.81
C THR A 159 31.50 -4.91 21.96
N THR A 160 32.57 -5.64 21.67
CA THR A 160 33.97 -5.19 21.65
C THR A 160 34.66 -5.67 20.37
N SER A 161 35.84 -5.13 20.08
CA SER A 161 36.70 -5.54 18.95
C SER A 161 36.96 -7.06 18.93
N CYS A 162 37.12 -7.67 17.75
CA CYS A 162 37.27 -9.12 17.66
C CYS A 162 38.64 -9.59 18.14
N SER A 163 38.71 -10.77 18.76
CA SER A 163 39.96 -11.49 18.90
C SER A 163 40.52 -11.88 17.52
N LYS A 164 41.85 -12.03 17.41
CA LYS A 164 42.52 -12.38 16.14
C LYS A 164 41.93 -13.64 15.51
N GLN A 165 41.49 -14.61 16.32
CA GLN A 165 40.88 -15.87 15.88
C GLN A 165 39.62 -15.66 15.02
N LEU A 166 38.78 -14.68 15.34
CA LEU A 166 37.49 -14.44 14.66
C LEU A 166 37.51 -13.27 13.67
N SER A 167 38.66 -12.63 13.48
CA SER A 167 38.85 -11.50 12.57
C SER A 167 38.50 -11.79 11.09
N PHE A 168 38.53 -13.07 10.67
CA PHE A 168 38.09 -13.49 9.34
C PHE A 168 36.55 -13.47 9.17
N LEU A 169 35.81 -13.58 10.28
CA LEU A 169 34.36 -13.74 10.32
C LEU A 169 33.65 -12.39 10.46
N HIS A 170 34.07 -11.59 11.46
CA HIS A 170 33.61 -10.20 11.64
C HIS A 170 34.63 -9.43 12.50
N ASN A 171 34.75 -8.11 12.26
CA ASN A 171 35.68 -7.24 12.98
C ASN A 171 35.38 -6.99 14.47
N ARG A 172 34.28 -7.54 15.02
CA ARG A 172 33.92 -7.41 16.44
C ARG A 172 33.06 -8.58 16.95
N MET A 173 32.91 -8.69 18.27
CA MET A 173 32.34 -9.84 18.98
C MET A 173 31.61 -9.38 20.27
N PRO A 174 30.85 -10.23 20.99
CA PRO A 174 30.30 -9.83 22.28
C PRO A 174 31.42 -9.79 23.33
N VAL A 175 31.26 -8.97 24.37
CA VAL A 175 32.10 -9.05 25.57
C VAL A 175 31.68 -10.29 26.35
N ILE A 176 32.60 -11.26 26.48
CA ILE A 176 32.36 -12.54 27.16
C ILE A 176 33.17 -12.57 28.44
N PHE A 177 32.53 -12.83 29.58
CA PHE A 177 33.21 -13.13 30.84
C PHE A 177 33.55 -14.61 30.94
N ASP A 178 34.58 -14.92 31.71
CA ASP A 178 34.84 -16.27 32.16
C ASP A 178 34.00 -16.63 33.39
N GLN A 179 33.88 -17.93 33.60
CA GLN A 179 33.30 -18.52 34.80
C GLN A 179 34.29 -18.30 35.96
N ASP A 180 33.78 -18.01 37.17
CA ASP A 180 34.56 -17.76 38.39
C ASP A 180 35.63 -16.64 38.27
N SER A 181 35.42 -15.70 37.34
CA SER A 181 36.28 -14.53 37.13
C SER A 181 35.90 -13.39 38.09
N PRO A 182 36.85 -12.76 38.80
CA PRO A 182 36.55 -11.59 39.64
C PRO A 182 36.04 -10.39 38.82
N GLU A 183 36.32 -10.36 37.51
CA GLU A 183 35.74 -9.38 36.61
C GLU A 183 34.23 -9.59 36.36
N LEU A 184 33.69 -10.80 36.57
CA LEU A 184 32.25 -11.07 36.49
C LEU A 184 31.50 -10.50 37.71
N GLU A 185 32.02 -10.75 38.92
CA GLU A 185 31.48 -10.17 40.16
C GLU A 185 31.57 -8.64 40.13
N ALA A 186 32.74 -8.10 39.76
CA ALA A 186 32.94 -6.67 39.68
C ALA A 186 32.10 -6.01 38.57
N TRP A 187 31.76 -6.72 37.47
CA TRP A 187 30.80 -6.24 36.47
C TRP A 187 29.38 -6.09 37.05
N LEU A 188 28.96 -7.01 37.92
CA LEU A 188 27.63 -7.01 38.52
C LEU A 188 27.50 -6.12 39.77
N ASP A 189 28.60 -5.79 40.47
CA ASP A 189 28.62 -4.82 41.57
C ASP A 189 28.19 -3.42 41.09
N ASN A 190 26.93 -3.06 41.33
CA ASN A 190 26.35 -1.75 41.02
C ASN A 190 26.59 -0.69 42.13
N SER A 191 27.36 -0.99 43.20
CA SER A 191 27.59 -0.07 44.32
C SER A 191 28.38 1.19 43.96
N LYS A 192 29.12 1.18 42.84
CA LYS A 192 29.96 2.28 42.38
C LYS A 192 29.78 2.56 40.88
N PRO A 193 29.67 3.83 40.45
CA PRO A 193 29.83 4.20 39.05
C PRO A 193 31.29 4.01 38.64
N TRP A 194 31.53 3.75 37.35
CA TRP A 194 32.88 3.48 36.84
C TRP A 194 33.53 4.71 36.21
N ASP A 195 34.86 4.78 36.30
CA ASP A 195 35.66 5.66 35.46
C ASP A 195 35.93 4.99 34.09
N ASN A 196 36.34 5.80 33.09
CA ASN A 196 36.56 5.29 31.74
C ASN A 196 37.74 4.30 31.65
N LYS A 197 38.69 4.30 32.60
CA LYS A 197 39.81 3.34 32.64
C LYS A 197 39.36 1.96 33.10
N THR A 198 38.59 1.93 34.19
CA THR A 198 37.97 0.73 34.75
C THR A 198 37.02 0.08 33.74
N LEU A 199 36.13 0.87 33.12
CA LEU A 199 35.27 0.41 32.03
C LEU A 199 36.07 -0.25 30.89
N GLY A 200 37.17 0.37 30.47
CA GLY A 200 38.05 -0.18 29.42
C GLY A 200 38.69 -1.54 29.75
N HIS A 201 38.81 -1.91 31.04
CA HIS A 201 39.32 -3.22 31.45
C HIS A 201 38.31 -4.35 31.19
N PHE A 202 37.03 -4.11 31.49
CA PHE A 202 35.96 -5.10 31.29
C PHE A 202 35.59 -5.27 29.82
N LEU A 203 35.63 -4.21 29.02
CA LEU A 203 35.24 -4.23 27.61
C LEU A 203 36.32 -4.78 26.66
N ARG A 204 37.26 -5.60 27.17
CA ARG A 204 38.33 -6.23 26.39
C ARG A 204 37.81 -7.39 25.52
N PRO A 205 38.43 -7.68 24.36
CA PRO A 205 38.12 -8.88 23.58
C PRO A 205 38.34 -10.17 24.37
N TYR A 206 37.55 -11.21 24.11
CA TYR A 206 37.76 -12.52 24.73
C TYR A 206 38.88 -13.28 24.01
N GLU A 207 40.00 -13.51 24.69
CA GLU A 207 41.24 -14.01 24.09
C GLU A 207 41.40 -15.55 24.13
N LYS A 208 40.64 -16.25 24.98
CA LYS A 208 40.67 -17.72 25.06
C LYS A 208 40.04 -18.35 23.80
N LYS A 209 40.48 -19.56 23.47
CA LYS A 209 40.06 -20.31 22.28
C LYS A 209 38.53 -20.54 22.26
N LEU A 210 37.88 -20.09 21.19
CA LEU A 210 36.49 -20.43 20.87
C LEU A 210 36.42 -21.48 19.75
N GLU A 211 35.31 -22.20 19.65
CA GLU A 211 34.99 -23.00 18.45
C GLU A 211 34.14 -22.17 17.50
N CYS A 212 34.37 -22.32 16.20
CA CYS A 212 33.64 -21.63 15.15
C CYS A 212 33.52 -22.53 13.92
N TYR A 213 32.29 -22.77 13.44
CA TYR A 213 32.03 -23.61 12.27
C TYR A 213 30.76 -23.20 11.52
N PRO A 214 30.66 -23.46 10.21
CA PRO A 214 29.47 -23.16 9.43
C PRO A 214 28.28 -24.04 9.83
N VAL A 215 27.09 -23.43 9.87
CA VAL A 215 25.80 -24.05 10.21
C VAL A 215 24.76 -23.84 9.08
N THR A 216 23.55 -24.38 9.22
CA THR A 216 22.50 -24.27 8.18
C THR A 216 22.12 -22.81 7.91
N PRO A 217 21.91 -22.40 6.63
CA PRO A 217 21.42 -21.06 6.30
C PRO A 217 20.00 -20.76 6.83
N GLU A 218 19.25 -21.78 7.24
CA GLU A 218 17.87 -21.64 7.76
C GLU A 218 17.78 -20.82 9.05
N ILE A 219 18.87 -20.71 9.82
CA ILE A 219 18.98 -19.84 11.01
C ILE A 219 18.61 -18.38 10.70
N GLY A 220 18.75 -17.94 9.45
CA GLY A 220 18.37 -16.60 9.00
C GLY A 220 16.86 -16.30 9.07
N ARG A 221 15.99 -17.31 9.21
CA ARG A 221 14.54 -17.13 9.35
C ARG A 221 14.18 -16.82 10.79
N VAL A 222 13.27 -15.87 11.02
CA VAL A 222 12.68 -15.61 12.36
C VAL A 222 11.63 -16.69 12.66
N GLY A 223 11.35 -16.99 13.93
CA GLY A 223 10.31 -17.93 14.35
C GLY A 223 10.66 -19.41 14.26
N LYS A 224 11.56 -19.84 13.37
CA LYS A 224 12.04 -21.24 13.32
C LYS A 224 13.14 -21.49 14.36
N SER A 225 13.07 -22.63 15.06
CA SER A 225 14.11 -23.12 15.97
C SER A 225 14.29 -24.63 15.79
N SER A 226 15.52 -25.14 15.95
CA SER A 226 15.83 -26.57 15.86
C SER A 226 17.22 -26.86 16.44
N PRO A 227 17.45 -28.00 17.13
CA PRO A 227 18.79 -28.44 17.53
C PRO A 227 19.76 -28.53 16.34
N ASP A 228 19.21 -28.80 15.16
CA ASP A 228 19.91 -28.90 13.88
C ASP A 228 20.56 -27.57 13.43
N PHE A 229 20.35 -26.47 14.16
CA PHE A 229 20.96 -25.15 13.89
C PHE A 229 22.34 -24.96 14.56
N VAL A 230 22.65 -25.69 15.62
CA VAL A 230 23.97 -25.67 16.29
C VAL A 230 24.89 -26.81 15.84
N ILE A 231 24.44 -27.68 14.94
CA ILE A 231 25.22 -28.81 14.39
C ILE A 231 26.03 -28.34 13.16
N PRO A 232 27.34 -28.65 13.08
CA PRO A 232 28.17 -28.34 11.90
C PRO A 232 27.60 -28.94 10.61
N VAL A 233 27.63 -28.17 9.50
CA VAL A 233 27.16 -28.65 8.18
C VAL A 233 27.86 -29.94 7.72
N SER A 234 29.11 -30.15 8.13
CA SER A 234 29.91 -31.35 7.83
C SER A 234 29.42 -32.64 8.52
N GLN A 235 28.62 -32.53 9.59
CA GLN A 235 28.14 -33.69 10.36
C GLN A 235 26.74 -34.17 9.95
N LYS A 236 26.00 -33.41 9.13
CA LYS A 236 24.64 -33.76 8.70
C LYS A 236 24.63 -34.84 7.61
N LYS A 237 24.34 -36.09 8.00
CA LYS A 237 23.98 -37.17 7.07
C LYS A 237 22.76 -36.77 6.24
N GLY A 238 22.98 -36.53 4.94
CA GLY A 238 21.95 -36.05 4.00
C GLY A 238 22.42 -34.89 3.12
N SER A 239 23.49 -34.18 3.51
CA SER A 239 24.13 -33.17 2.66
C SER A 239 24.96 -33.80 1.52
N LEU A 240 25.27 -33.02 0.48
CA LEU A 240 25.77 -33.48 -0.82
C LEU A 240 27.12 -34.22 -0.80
N GLY A 241 27.88 -34.19 0.30
CA GLY A 241 29.21 -34.82 0.40
C GLY A 241 29.22 -36.32 0.07
N SER A 242 28.09 -37.03 0.28
CA SER A 242 27.95 -38.45 -0.09
C SER A 242 27.95 -38.72 -1.60
N PHE A 243 27.61 -37.72 -2.43
CA PHE A 243 27.69 -37.83 -3.89
C PHE A 243 29.12 -37.56 -4.38
N PHE A 244 29.79 -36.53 -3.87
CA PHE A 244 31.18 -36.21 -4.25
C PHE A 244 32.16 -37.32 -3.85
N ALA A 245 32.04 -37.88 -2.64
CA ALA A 245 32.87 -39.01 -2.20
C ALA A 245 32.73 -40.28 -3.08
N LYS A 246 31.62 -40.40 -3.85
CA LYS A 246 31.38 -41.51 -4.78
C LYS A 246 31.97 -41.25 -6.18
N ALA A 247 32.21 -39.98 -6.54
CA ALA A 247 32.97 -39.60 -7.73
C ALA A 247 34.48 -39.69 -7.47
N GLU A 248 34.96 -39.22 -6.32
CA GLU A 248 36.38 -39.23 -5.96
C GLU A 248 36.97 -40.63 -5.86
N LYS A 249 36.24 -41.59 -5.26
CA LYS A 249 36.67 -43.01 -5.26
C LYS A 249 36.91 -43.57 -6.66
N LYS A 250 36.11 -43.18 -7.65
CA LYS A 250 36.22 -43.66 -9.03
C LYS A 250 37.45 -43.13 -9.77
N ASN A 251 38.08 -42.06 -9.28
CA ASN A 251 39.37 -41.56 -9.76
C ASN A 251 40.56 -42.07 -8.92
N GLN A 252 40.35 -42.44 -7.65
CA GLN A 252 41.42 -42.93 -6.78
C GLN A 252 41.83 -44.38 -7.10
N GLU A 253 40.88 -45.21 -7.53
CA GLU A 253 41.15 -46.59 -8.03
C GLU A 253 41.92 -46.60 -9.36
N ALA A 254 41.97 -45.47 -10.09
CA ALA A 254 42.68 -45.34 -11.36
C ALA A 254 44.16 -44.90 -11.22
N ASN A 255 44.56 -44.41 -10.04
CA ASN A 255 45.89 -43.82 -9.82
C ASN A 255 46.74 -44.59 -8.79
N SER A 256 46.37 -45.84 -8.48
CA SER A 256 47.06 -46.71 -7.51
C SER A 256 48.34 -47.38 -8.06
N GLN A 257 49.03 -46.74 -9.01
CA GLN A 257 50.30 -47.22 -9.59
C GLN A 257 51.30 -46.07 -9.81
N ASN A 258 51.88 -45.52 -8.74
CA ASN A 258 53.33 -45.30 -8.64
C ASN A 258 53.79 -44.85 -7.24
N SER A 259 54.95 -45.38 -6.84
CA SER A 259 55.92 -44.93 -5.81
C SER A 259 55.59 -43.67 -4.99
N GLN A 260 55.51 -43.73 -3.65
CA GLN A 260 56.68 -43.77 -2.73
C GLN A 260 57.80 -42.76 -3.06
N ASN A 261 57.89 -41.64 -2.30
CA ASN A 261 59.00 -41.36 -1.37
C ASN A 261 59.05 -39.90 -0.86
N SER A 262 59.96 -39.68 0.11
CA SER A 262 60.51 -38.41 0.62
C SER A 262 59.61 -37.49 1.46
N LEU A 263 60.10 -37.25 2.67
CA LEU A 263 59.60 -36.41 3.75
C LEU A 263 60.14 -34.97 3.68
N GLU A 264 59.35 -34.03 4.22
CA GLU A 264 59.76 -32.91 5.11
C GLU A 264 60.65 -31.73 4.64
N ASN A 265 60.54 -30.65 5.43
CA ASN A 265 61.40 -29.45 5.57
C ASN A 265 61.37 -28.37 4.45
N GLU A 266 61.60 -27.07 4.75
CA GLU A 266 61.17 -26.24 5.90
C GLU A 266 61.41 -24.73 5.58
N ASP A 267 60.49 -23.86 6.02
CA ASP A 267 60.74 -22.49 6.53
C ASP A 267 61.25 -21.31 5.63
N LYS A 268 61.08 -20.08 6.17
CA LYS A 268 61.74 -18.78 5.90
C LYS A 268 61.45 -17.94 4.63
N SER A 269 60.46 -17.05 4.81
CA SER A 269 60.68 -15.58 5.01
C SER A 269 60.37 -14.52 3.91
N LYS A 270 59.70 -13.46 4.40
CA LYS A 270 59.49 -12.05 3.95
C LYS A 270 60.25 -11.50 2.72
N ILE A 271 59.55 -10.75 1.86
CA ILE A 271 59.73 -9.28 1.60
C ILE A 271 58.53 -8.70 0.80
N LYS A 272 58.52 -7.38 0.49
CA LYS A 272 57.36 -6.58 0.04
C LYS A 272 57.25 -6.37 -1.49
N LYS A 273 56.06 -5.87 -1.88
CA LYS A 273 55.69 -4.87 -2.92
C LYS A 273 55.20 -5.34 -4.31
N GLU A 274 53.97 -4.89 -4.59
CA GLU A 274 53.46 -4.23 -5.82
C GLU A 274 53.49 -4.93 -7.20
N ASP A 275 52.24 -5.21 -7.65
CA ASP A 275 51.64 -4.85 -8.95
C ASP A 275 51.72 -5.76 -10.21
N THR A 276 50.62 -5.66 -10.96
CA THR A 276 50.30 -6.13 -12.34
C THR A 276 50.18 -7.63 -12.67
N GLU A 277 48.95 -7.99 -13.10
CA GLU A 277 48.59 -8.96 -14.17
C GLU A 277 48.96 -10.47 -13.98
N PHE A 278 48.22 -11.48 -14.47
CA PHE A 278 47.26 -11.57 -15.58
C PHE A 278 46.32 -12.81 -15.44
N TYR A 279 45.19 -12.80 -16.17
CA TYR A 279 44.37 -13.94 -16.67
C TYR A 279 43.78 -15.06 -15.76
N SER A 280 42.46 -14.95 -15.56
CA SER A 280 41.41 -15.96 -15.86
C SER A 280 41.66 -17.48 -15.78
N GLN A 281 40.71 -18.18 -15.14
CA GLN A 281 40.08 -19.39 -15.71
C GLN A 281 38.64 -19.55 -15.17
N LYS A 282 37.64 -19.17 -15.97
CA LYS A 282 36.22 -19.48 -15.71
C LYS A 282 35.92 -20.80 -16.43
N ARG A 283 35.44 -21.82 -15.71
CA ARG A 283 34.99 -23.07 -16.36
C ARG A 283 33.58 -22.89 -16.91
N GLU A 284 33.34 -23.41 -18.10
CA GLU A 284 32.02 -23.45 -18.72
C GLU A 284 31.21 -24.62 -18.13
N SER A 285 29.94 -24.37 -17.79
CA SER A 285 28.90 -25.38 -17.56
C SER A 285 27.95 -25.39 -18.76
N SER A 286 27.40 -26.56 -19.11
CA SER A 286 26.43 -26.66 -20.21
C SER A 286 25.04 -26.17 -19.78
N PRO A 287 24.32 -25.42 -20.64
CA PRO A 287 23.07 -24.73 -20.27
C PRO A 287 21.92 -25.64 -19.83
N GLU A 288 22.00 -26.95 -20.10
CA GLU A 288 20.99 -27.92 -19.68
C GLU A 288 20.96 -28.21 -18.18
N ASP A 289 22.05 -27.98 -17.42
CA ASP A 289 22.05 -28.24 -15.98
C ASP A 289 21.68 -27.00 -15.15
N ASP A 290 22.05 -25.81 -15.64
CA ASP A 290 21.66 -24.55 -15.00
C ASP A 290 20.13 -24.36 -15.06
N THR A 291 19.47 -24.66 -16.18
CA THR A 291 17.99 -24.68 -16.31
C THR A 291 17.33 -25.65 -15.33
N LYS A 292 17.87 -26.86 -15.12
CA LYS A 292 17.38 -27.79 -14.08
C LYS A 292 17.54 -27.23 -12.67
N SER A 293 18.58 -26.42 -12.42
CA SER A 293 18.76 -25.72 -11.14
C SER A 293 17.72 -24.61 -10.94
N TYR A 294 17.43 -23.82 -11.98
CA TYR A 294 16.42 -22.76 -11.94
C TYR A 294 15.01 -23.33 -11.75
N ILE A 295 14.62 -24.38 -12.48
CA ILE A 295 13.32 -25.06 -12.28
C ILE A 295 13.19 -25.59 -10.84
N LYS A 296 14.28 -26.08 -10.23
CA LYS A 296 14.28 -26.59 -8.86
C LYS A 296 14.26 -25.49 -7.80
N LEU A 297 14.84 -24.32 -8.09
CA LEU A 297 14.72 -23.12 -7.27
C LEU A 297 13.30 -22.52 -7.40
N GLU A 298 12.74 -22.54 -8.61
CA GLU A 298 11.39 -22.09 -8.90
C GLU A 298 10.36 -22.98 -8.21
N GLN A 299 10.51 -24.31 -8.20
CA GLN A 299 9.67 -25.21 -7.39
C GLN A 299 9.78 -24.97 -5.87
N VAL A 300 10.83 -24.31 -5.38
CA VAL A 300 10.94 -23.87 -3.98
C VAL A 300 10.27 -22.50 -3.78
N ILE A 301 10.40 -21.57 -4.72
CA ILE A 301 9.75 -20.25 -4.69
C ILE A 301 8.23 -20.38 -4.92
N GLU A 302 7.80 -21.24 -5.84
CA GLU A 302 6.42 -21.69 -6.02
C GLU A 302 5.93 -22.32 -4.72
N LYS A 303 6.65 -23.26 -4.10
CA LYS A 303 6.22 -23.81 -2.80
C LYS A 303 6.20 -22.80 -1.65
N GLU A 304 7.05 -21.77 -1.66
CA GLU A 304 7.02 -20.72 -0.64
C GLU A 304 5.91 -19.69 -0.88
N SER A 305 5.57 -19.38 -2.13
CA SER A 305 4.39 -18.57 -2.48
C SER A 305 3.06 -19.34 -2.34
N GLU A 306 3.01 -20.60 -2.76
CA GLU A 306 1.95 -21.55 -2.43
C GLU A 306 1.81 -21.70 -0.92
N SER A 307 2.88 -21.76 -0.12
CA SER A 307 2.73 -21.79 1.36
C SER A 307 2.14 -20.50 1.96
N LYS A 308 1.96 -19.46 1.15
CA LYS A 308 1.23 -18.22 1.44
C LYS A 308 -0.10 -18.06 0.68
N MET A 309 -0.50 -19.05 -0.12
CA MET A 309 -1.77 -19.10 -0.86
C MET A 309 -2.57 -20.39 -0.58
N LYS A 310 -1.96 -21.42 0.02
CA LYS A 310 -2.59 -22.70 0.40
C LYS A 310 -3.22 -22.68 1.78
N SER A 311 -3.46 -21.49 2.32
CA SER A 311 -4.62 -21.22 3.18
C SER A 311 -5.94 -21.24 2.39
N ASP A 312 -5.88 -21.10 1.05
CA ASP A 312 -7.05 -20.81 0.20
C ASP A 312 -7.42 -22.00 -0.73
N ASP A 313 -6.72 -23.14 -0.62
CA ASP A 313 -6.82 -24.31 -1.52
C ASP A 313 -7.61 -25.51 -0.93
N GLU A 314 -8.20 -25.40 0.27
CA GLU A 314 -9.02 -26.49 0.87
C GLU A 314 -10.36 -26.74 0.12
N ASP A 315 -10.72 -25.87 -0.82
CA ASP A 315 -12.03 -25.84 -1.50
C ASP A 315 -12.19 -26.90 -2.62
N ASP A 316 -11.11 -27.57 -3.06
CA ASP A 316 -11.17 -28.51 -4.20
C ASP A 316 -11.74 -29.90 -3.83
N ASP A 317 -11.56 -30.36 -2.60
CA ASP A 317 -12.31 -31.54 -2.10
C ASP A 317 -13.78 -31.19 -1.79
N MET A 318 -14.12 -29.92 -1.51
CA MET A 318 -15.52 -29.50 -1.45
C MET A 318 -16.20 -29.53 -2.83
N LYS A 319 -15.47 -29.25 -3.92
CA LYS A 319 -15.98 -29.46 -5.29
C LYS A 319 -16.27 -30.94 -5.59
N LYS A 320 -15.44 -31.88 -5.09
CA LYS A 320 -15.75 -33.32 -5.19
C LYS A 320 -16.98 -33.72 -4.38
N ALA A 321 -17.14 -33.18 -3.17
CA ALA A 321 -18.35 -33.42 -2.36
C ALA A 321 -19.62 -32.91 -3.08
N ILE A 322 -19.55 -31.73 -3.70
CA ILE A 322 -20.66 -31.17 -4.48
C ILE A 322 -20.97 -32.03 -5.73
N ALA A 323 -19.95 -32.52 -6.44
CA ALA A 323 -20.14 -33.38 -7.62
C ALA A 323 -20.78 -34.75 -7.28
N LEU A 324 -20.57 -35.26 -6.06
CA LEU A 324 -21.25 -36.48 -5.56
C LEU A 324 -22.69 -36.23 -5.10
N SER A 325 -23.07 -34.97 -4.86
CA SER A 325 -24.44 -34.56 -4.47
C SER A 325 -25.32 -34.16 -5.67
N LEU A 326 -24.86 -34.38 -6.90
CA LEU A 326 -25.52 -33.99 -8.16
C LEU A 326 -25.85 -35.20 -9.06
N LYS A 327 -26.09 -36.36 -8.46
CA LYS A 327 -26.85 -37.45 -9.07
C LYS A 327 -28.06 -37.76 -8.18
N ASP A 328 -29.15 -38.16 -8.83
CA ASP A 328 -30.46 -38.52 -8.24
C ASP A 328 -31.35 -37.32 -7.81
N GLN A 329 -31.70 -36.45 -8.77
CA GLN A 329 -32.96 -35.68 -8.69
C GLN A 329 -33.54 -35.18 -10.04
N ASP A 330 -33.60 -36.06 -11.05
CA ASP A 330 -34.43 -35.86 -12.25
C ASP A 330 -35.59 -36.87 -12.27
N ALA A 331 -36.75 -36.48 -11.71
CA ALA A 331 -38.10 -36.97 -12.08
C ALA A 331 -39.14 -36.44 -11.07
N ASN A 332 -40.15 -35.73 -11.55
CA ASN A 332 -41.37 -35.44 -10.77
C ASN A 332 -42.55 -36.09 -11.50
N GLY A 333 -43.20 -37.09 -10.88
CA GLY A 333 -43.84 -38.18 -11.64
C GLY A 333 -45.05 -38.90 -11.01
N VAL A 334 -46.14 -38.16 -10.77
CA VAL A 334 -47.54 -38.63 -10.87
C VAL A 334 -48.04 -39.75 -9.89
N SER A 335 -48.76 -39.29 -8.86
CA SER A 335 -50.03 -39.84 -8.32
C SER A 335 -50.11 -41.00 -7.29
N ARG A 336 -51.04 -40.78 -6.33
CA ARG A 336 -52.05 -41.69 -5.72
C ARG A 336 -51.70 -42.77 -4.67
N GLU A 337 -52.48 -42.69 -3.57
CA GLU A 337 -53.08 -43.76 -2.74
C GLU A 337 -52.17 -44.65 -1.86
N GLY A 338 -52.62 -45.04 -0.66
CA GLY A 338 -51.93 -46.07 0.17
C GLY A 338 -51.85 -45.92 1.70
N SER A 339 -52.98 -45.76 2.40
CA SER A 339 -53.31 -46.29 3.75
C SER A 339 -52.28 -46.93 4.73
N LEU A 340 -52.48 -46.68 6.05
CA LEU A 340 -52.11 -47.52 7.24
C LEU A 340 -50.59 -47.60 7.62
N ALA A 341 -50.16 -47.86 8.87
CA ALA A 341 -50.78 -47.83 10.21
C ALA A 341 -49.67 -47.81 11.32
N ASP A 342 -50.07 -47.91 12.59
CA ASP A 342 -49.28 -47.98 13.83
C ASP A 342 -47.98 -48.84 13.80
N ASP A 343 -46.95 -48.45 14.57
CA ASP A 343 -46.77 -49.07 15.91
C ASP A 343 -45.78 -48.35 16.86
N THR A 344 -45.91 -48.64 18.15
CA THR A 344 -44.96 -48.29 19.25
C THR A 344 -44.86 -49.52 20.19
N PRO A 345 -44.35 -49.50 21.45
CA PRO A 345 -43.47 -48.57 22.19
C PRO A 345 -42.29 -49.32 22.91
N LYS A 346 -41.60 -48.62 23.85
CA LYS A 346 -41.08 -49.10 25.17
C LYS A 346 -39.56 -48.97 25.49
N ASP A 347 -39.31 -48.11 26.49
CA ASP A 347 -38.37 -48.21 27.62
C ASP A 347 -38.15 -49.64 28.20
N PRO A 348 -37.08 -49.97 29.01
CA PRO A 348 -36.73 -49.19 30.24
C PRO A 348 -35.31 -49.26 30.90
N ALA A 349 -34.90 -48.11 31.47
CA ALA A 349 -34.44 -47.87 32.87
C ALA A 349 -33.19 -48.52 33.58
N LYS A 350 -32.54 -47.67 34.44
CA LYS A 350 -31.80 -47.95 35.72
C LYS A 350 -30.35 -48.53 35.65
N GLN A 351 -29.44 -48.41 36.64
CA GLN A 351 -29.49 -47.96 38.06
C GLN A 351 -28.09 -47.60 38.69
N MET A 352 -28.07 -46.90 39.85
CA MET A 352 -27.00 -46.86 40.91
C MET A 352 -25.63 -46.17 40.59
N LYS A 353 -24.78 -45.69 41.54
CA LYS A 353 -24.76 -45.59 43.04
C LYS A 353 -23.84 -44.45 43.55
N SER A 354 -23.90 -44.11 44.85
CA SER A 354 -23.01 -43.19 45.63
C SER A 354 -22.46 -43.93 46.88
N PRO A 355 -21.80 -43.37 47.94
CA PRO A 355 -21.36 -41.99 48.33
C PRO A 355 -19.82 -41.98 48.68
N PRO A 356 -19.18 -41.30 49.69
CA PRO A 356 -19.57 -40.21 50.61
C PRO A 356 -18.57 -39.03 50.90
N LYS A 357 -19.15 -38.04 51.60
CA LYS A 357 -18.70 -36.85 52.37
C LYS A 357 -17.46 -36.90 53.30
N ASN A 358 -16.98 -35.70 53.66
CA ASN A 358 -16.51 -35.31 55.02
C ASN A 358 -16.87 -33.82 55.32
N THR A 359 -16.83 -33.30 56.57
CA THR A 359 -17.39 -31.97 56.96
C THR A 359 -16.81 -31.28 58.23
N ALA A 360 -16.53 -29.96 58.17
CA ALA A 360 -16.36 -29.01 59.30
C ALA A 360 -16.73 -27.57 58.83
N LYS A 361 -17.73 -26.86 59.41
CA LYS A 361 -17.72 -25.94 60.58
C LYS A 361 -16.94 -24.62 60.33
N LYS A 362 -17.58 -23.43 60.36
CA LYS A 362 -18.17 -22.66 61.50
C LYS A 362 -17.09 -22.10 62.44
N GLU A 363 -17.18 -20.90 62.99
CA GLU A 363 -18.22 -19.82 62.97
C GLU A 363 -17.62 -18.57 62.23
N ASP A 364 -18.06 -17.30 62.23
CA ASP A 364 -19.14 -16.55 62.90
C ASP A 364 -19.55 -15.29 62.07
N ASP A 365 -20.46 -14.44 62.57
CA ASP A 365 -21.04 -13.26 61.89
C ASP A 365 -20.75 -11.92 62.62
N GLU A 366 -20.56 -10.80 61.88
CA GLU A 366 -21.46 -9.62 62.02
C GLU A 366 -21.21 -8.42 61.06
N LYS A 367 -22.30 -7.66 60.86
CA LYS A 367 -22.36 -6.24 60.40
C LYS A 367 -21.70 -5.92 59.05
N LYS A 368 -22.39 -6.21 57.94
CA LYS A 368 -23.38 -5.30 57.28
C LYS A 368 -22.88 -3.85 57.03
N LYS A 369 -22.58 -3.52 55.76
CA LYS A 369 -23.33 -2.53 54.93
C LYS A 369 -22.56 -2.11 53.64
N ARG A 370 -22.93 -2.68 52.48
CA ARG A 370 -23.39 -1.98 51.25
C ARG A 370 -23.43 -2.93 50.04
N LEU A 371 -24.26 -2.55 49.05
CA LEU A 371 -24.26 -3.02 47.65
C LEU A 371 -24.49 -4.53 47.41
N GLN A 372 -25.72 -4.99 47.65
CA GLN A 372 -26.34 -5.96 46.74
C GLN A 372 -26.90 -5.19 45.53
N HIS A 373 -26.59 -5.65 44.30
CA HIS A 373 -27.44 -5.70 43.09
C HIS A 373 -26.61 -5.76 41.79
N SER A 374 -26.00 -6.91 41.48
CA SER A 374 -25.41 -7.17 40.15
C SER A 374 -25.17 -8.68 39.88
N ALA A 375 -26.24 -9.48 39.79
CA ALA A 375 -26.19 -10.82 39.19
C ALA A 375 -27.60 -11.42 38.94
N SER A 376 -28.05 -11.48 37.69
CA SER A 376 -28.93 -12.54 37.14
C SER A 376 -29.27 -12.25 35.67
N PHE A 377 -29.79 -13.27 34.97
CA PHE A 377 -30.33 -13.24 33.60
C PHE A 377 -29.35 -12.92 32.45
N GLY A 378 -28.53 -13.92 32.13
CA GLY A 378 -28.16 -14.19 30.74
C GLY A 378 -28.96 -15.39 30.21
N ALA A 379 -30.04 -15.14 29.46
CA ALA A 379 -30.69 -16.08 28.54
C ALA A 379 -31.88 -15.37 27.85
N CYS A 380 -31.92 -15.37 26.52
CA CYS A 380 -33.15 -15.13 25.77
C CYS A 380 -33.13 -15.98 24.50
N ALA A 381 -34.25 -16.62 24.18
CA ALA A 381 -34.36 -17.54 23.06
C ALA A 381 -34.79 -16.82 21.77
N MET A 382 -34.57 -17.44 20.62
CA MET A 382 -35.24 -17.03 19.39
C MET A 382 -36.76 -17.18 19.57
N SER A 383 -37.48 -16.06 19.48
CA SER A 383 -38.92 -16.03 19.26
C SER A 383 -39.25 -14.92 18.28
N THR A 384 -40.17 -15.19 17.36
CA THR A 384 -40.68 -14.21 16.40
C THR A 384 -41.59 -13.23 17.12
N ALA A 385 -41.11 -12.01 17.36
CA ALA A 385 -41.89 -10.91 17.91
C ALA A 385 -42.12 -9.85 16.83
N GLU A 386 -43.38 -9.42 16.67
CA GLU A 386 -43.75 -8.34 15.75
C GLU A 386 -43.17 -7.01 16.24
N LYS A 387 -42.63 -6.21 15.31
CA LYS A 387 -42.01 -4.91 15.66
C LYS A 387 -43.07 -3.86 16.00
N THR A 388 -43.55 -3.85 17.24
CA THR A 388 -44.15 -2.65 17.83
C THR A 388 -43.08 -1.58 17.95
N ALA A 389 -43.09 -0.58 17.06
CA ALA A 389 -42.10 0.49 17.08
C ALA A 389 -42.27 1.36 18.33
N GLU A 390 -41.28 1.37 19.22
CA GLU A 390 -41.21 2.36 20.29
C GLU A 390 -41.13 3.77 19.69
N PRO A 391 -41.82 4.77 20.26
CA PRO A 391 -41.77 6.13 19.76
C PRO A 391 -40.35 6.69 19.91
N ARG A 392 -39.75 7.13 18.81
CA ARG A 392 -38.48 7.88 18.84
C ARG A 392 -38.61 9.01 19.86
N LYS A 393 -37.65 9.13 20.79
CA LYS A 393 -37.55 10.30 21.67
C LYS A 393 -37.48 11.54 20.78
N ALA A 394 -38.32 12.54 21.05
CA ALA A 394 -38.31 13.78 20.28
C ALA A 394 -36.93 14.46 20.41
N GLU A 395 -36.37 14.88 19.27
CA GLU A 395 -35.12 15.63 19.25
C GLU A 395 -35.27 16.91 20.08
N THR A 396 -34.43 17.07 21.11
CA THR A 396 -34.43 18.33 21.87
C THR A 396 -33.78 19.42 21.03
N TRP A 397 -34.25 20.65 21.19
CA TRP A 397 -33.65 21.83 20.57
C TRP A 397 -32.13 21.92 20.84
N GLU A 398 -31.68 21.43 22.00
CA GLU A 398 -30.26 21.31 22.38
C GLU A 398 -29.49 20.33 21.45
N THR A 399 -30.04 19.14 21.20
CA THR A 399 -29.43 18.18 20.26
C THR A 399 -29.42 18.71 18.83
N TRP A 400 -30.46 19.43 18.41
CA TRP A 400 -30.52 20.06 17.09
C TRP A 400 -29.49 21.20 16.93
N ILE A 401 -29.30 22.05 17.94
CA ILE A 401 -28.24 23.08 17.96
C ILE A 401 -26.85 22.43 17.95
N LEU A 402 -26.63 21.38 18.74
CA LEU A 402 -25.35 20.67 18.80
C LEU A 402 -25.02 20.04 17.44
N MET A 403 -25.98 19.36 16.80
CA MET A 403 -25.83 18.80 15.46
C MET A 403 -25.58 19.89 14.40
N SER A 404 -26.30 21.02 14.47
CA SER A 404 -26.08 22.15 13.57
C SER A 404 -24.69 22.78 13.73
N LYS A 405 -24.18 22.86 14.96
CA LYS A 405 -22.82 23.33 15.25
C LYS A 405 -21.75 22.33 14.78
N ILE A 406 -21.97 21.03 14.96
CA ILE A 406 -21.11 19.97 14.40
C ILE A 406 -21.02 20.09 12.88
N TRP A 407 -22.16 20.24 12.19
CA TRP A 407 -22.17 20.38 10.74
C TRP A 407 -21.41 21.62 10.28
N LYS A 408 -21.59 22.76 10.96
CA LYS A 408 -20.76 23.95 10.69
C LYS A 408 -19.26 23.69 10.91
N ASP A 409 -18.88 23.08 12.02
CA ASP A 409 -17.46 22.78 12.29
C ASP A 409 -16.87 21.76 11.30
N PHE A 410 -17.71 20.91 10.70
CA PHE A 410 -17.34 20.01 9.62
C PHE A 410 -17.15 20.74 8.29
N ASP A 411 -18.03 21.70 7.95
CA ASP A 411 -17.91 22.55 6.75
C ASP A 411 -16.70 23.50 6.84
N ASP A 412 -16.46 24.07 8.02
CA ASP A 412 -15.30 24.90 8.37
C ASP A 412 -13.98 24.07 8.43
N LEU A 413 -14.03 22.78 8.05
CA LEU A 413 -12.93 21.78 8.05
C LEU A 413 -12.27 21.54 9.42
N ALA A 414 -12.91 21.98 10.50
CA ALA A 414 -12.45 21.86 11.88
C ALA A 414 -12.82 20.49 12.48
N TYR A 415 -12.43 19.40 11.78
CA TYR A 415 -12.83 18.03 12.11
C TYR A 415 -12.56 17.62 13.55
N ASP A 416 -11.45 18.08 14.17
CA ASP A 416 -11.15 17.87 15.59
C ASP A 416 -12.23 18.42 16.54
N ASN A 417 -12.82 19.58 16.21
CA ASN A 417 -13.88 20.19 16.99
C ASN A 417 -15.20 19.46 16.75
N ALA A 418 -15.53 19.19 15.48
CA ALA A 418 -16.70 18.41 15.10
C ALA A 418 -16.70 17.04 15.82
N LEU A 419 -15.60 16.28 15.74
CA LEU A 419 -15.41 14.98 16.38
C LEU A 419 -15.63 15.03 17.91
N ARG A 420 -15.01 16.00 18.60
CA ARG A 420 -15.18 16.17 20.06
C ARG A 420 -16.61 16.52 20.48
N LEU A 421 -17.39 17.13 19.59
CA LEU A 421 -18.81 17.42 19.78
C LEU A 421 -19.70 16.20 19.40
N CYS A 422 -19.36 15.47 18.33
CA CYS A 422 -20.00 14.19 17.97
C CYS A 422 -19.94 13.16 19.09
N GLU A 423 -18.78 13.02 19.74
CA GLU A 423 -18.62 12.13 20.90
C GLU A 423 -19.57 12.48 22.05
N ARG A 424 -19.91 13.77 22.22
CA ARG A 424 -20.90 14.21 23.21
C ARG A 424 -22.33 13.95 22.73
N LEU A 425 -22.63 14.22 21.47
CA LEU A 425 -23.95 13.94 20.87
C LEU A 425 -24.30 12.45 20.92
N TYR A 426 -23.36 11.57 20.54
CA TYR A 426 -23.50 10.12 20.61
C TYR A 426 -23.46 9.57 22.05
N ALA A 427 -22.89 10.31 23.02
CA ALA A 427 -23.01 9.97 24.43
C ALA A 427 -24.38 10.35 25.05
N ILE A 428 -25.12 11.28 24.44
CA ILE A 428 -26.51 11.62 24.84
C ILE A 428 -27.47 10.52 24.39
N ASP A 429 -27.34 10.03 23.16
CA ASP A 429 -28.11 8.86 22.69
C ASP A 429 -27.24 7.90 21.86
N VAL A 430 -26.93 6.75 22.47
CA VAL A 430 -26.17 5.65 21.86
C VAL A 430 -27.03 4.81 20.91
N THR A 431 -28.36 4.95 20.94
CA THR A 431 -29.31 4.20 20.12
C THR A 431 -29.68 4.90 18.81
N ASN A 432 -29.35 6.18 18.66
CA ASN A 432 -29.65 6.95 17.46
C ASN A 432 -28.58 6.74 16.36
N GLU A 433 -28.95 6.03 15.29
CA GLU A 433 -28.04 5.76 14.16
C GLU A 433 -27.62 7.02 13.39
N ASP A 434 -28.38 8.13 13.42
CA ASP A 434 -27.97 9.38 12.78
C ASP A 434 -26.82 10.08 13.55
N TYR A 435 -26.78 9.96 14.88
CA TYR A 435 -25.64 10.45 15.69
C TYR A 435 -24.41 9.54 15.51
N LEU A 436 -24.63 8.23 15.39
CA LEU A 436 -23.59 7.25 15.08
C LEU A 436 -22.97 7.48 13.70
N TYR A 437 -23.79 7.76 12.68
CA TYR A 437 -23.34 8.17 11.35
C TYR A 437 -22.46 9.42 11.42
N LEU A 438 -22.91 10.46 12.13
CA LEU A 438 -22.18 11.73 12.21
C LEU A 438 -20.82 11.57 12.92
N TYR A 439 -20.76 10.73 13.97
CA TYR A 439 -19.51 10.36 14.63
C TYR A 439 -18.56 9.58 13.70
N GLY A 440 -19.06 8.55 13.00
CA GLY A 440 -18.28 7.76 12.05
C GLY A 440 -17.80 8.57 10.83
N LEU A 441 -18.58 9.54 10.36
CA LEU A 441 -18.20 10.46 9.30
C LEU A 441 -17.07 11.40 9.74
N CYS A 442 -17.12 11.95 10.96
CA CYS A 442 -16.02 12.74 11.49
C CYS A 442 -14.74 11.92 11.65
N LEU A 443 -14.81 10.68 12.15
CA LEU A 443 -13.65 9.77 12.21
C LEU A 443 -13.03 9.52 10.83
N PHE A 444 -13.86 9.25 9.81
CA PHE A 444 -13.41 9.04 8.44
C PHE A 444 -12.71 10.28 7.86
N HIS A 445 -13.26 11.49 8.09
CA HIS A 445 -12.66 12.74 7.62
C HIS A 445 -11.42 13.18 8.41
N SER A 446 -11.31 12.80 9.68
CA SER A 446 -10.06 12.86 10.48
C SER A 446 -9.04 11.78 10.10
N ALA A 447 -9.29 10.98 9.04
CA ALA A 447 -8.47 9.86 8.56
C ALA A 447 -8.29 8.69 9.54
N ASP A 448 -9.12 8.58 10.59
CA ASP A 448 -9.17 7.41 11.46
C ASP A 448 -10.09 6.33 10.88
N PHE A 449 -9.59 5.63 9.86
CA PHE A 449 -10.34 4.58 9.17
C PHE A 449 -10.57 3.33 10.03
N ASP A 450 -9.67 3.01 10.99
CA ASP A 450 -9.88 1.92 11.96
C ASP A 450 -10.99 2.29 12.96
N GLY A 451 -10.96 3.51 13.52
CA GLY A 451 -12.02 4.04 14.37
C GLY A 451 -13.38 4.05 13.67
N ALA A 452 -13.46 4.59 12.45
CA ALA A 452 -14.70 4.62 11.66
C ALA A 452 -15.22 3.21 11.32
N TYR A 453 -14.33 2.27 10.97
CA TYR A 453 -14.67 0.86 10.73
C TYR A 453 -15.21 0.18 12.00
N MET A 454 -14.49 0.29 13.12
CA MET A 454 -14.88 -0.28 14.42
C MET A 454 -16.23 0.27 14.93
N VAL A 455 -16.48 1.56 14.75
CA VAL A 455 -17.69 2.25 15.24
C VAL A 455 -18.93 1.90 14.43
N LEU A 456 -18.82 1.73 13.10
CA LEU A 456 -19.97 1.55 12.21
C LEU A 456 -20.33 0.09 11.90
N ARG A 457 -19.50 -0.90 12.27
CA ARG A 457 -19.64 -2.33 11.89
C ARG A 457 -20.98 -2.97 12.24
N THR A 458 -21.64 -2.51 13.31
CA THR A 458 -22.92 -3.04 13.80
C THR A 458 -24.16 -2.27 13.30
N ALA A 459 -23.98 -1.08 12.70
CA ALA A 459 -25.09 -0.22 12.29
C ALA A 459 -25.81 -0.75 11.04
N GLN A 460 -27.10 -0.45 10.91
CA GLN A 460 -27.95 -0.93 9.81
C GLN A 460 -28.40 0.18 8.85
N SER A 461 -28.52 1.43 9.29
CA SER A 461 -28.81 2.60 8.43
C SER A 461 -27.94 2.65 7.17
N ILE A 462 -28.57 2.98 6.04
CA ILE A 462 -27.95 3.18 4.72
C ILE A 462 -26.73 4.13 4.83
N LYS A 463 -26.86 5.19 5.62
CA LYS A 463 -25.80 6.19 5.85
C LYS A 463 -24.57 5.57 6.52
N CYS A 464 -24.79 4.82 7.59
CA CYS A 464 -23.74 4.14 8.34
C CYS A 464 -23.06 3.05 7.51
N ARG A 465 -23.85 2.23 6.81
CA ARG A 465 -23.36 1.16 5.92
C ARG A 465 -22.49 1.69 4.79
N TYR A 466 -22.85 2.83 4.20
CA TYR A 466 -22.05 3.50 3.18
C TYR A 466 -20.70 4.00 3.72
N VAL A 467 -20.68 4.73 4.85
CA VAL A 467 -19.42 5.21 5.44
C VAL A 467 -18.54 4.06 5.94
N PHE A 468 -19.13 2.98 6.48
CA PHE A 468 -18.43 1.75 6.82
C PHE A 468 -17.73 1.14 5.59
N ALA A 469 -18.45 1.00 4.47
CA ALA A 469 -17.87 0.50 3.22
C ALA A 469 -16.78 1.42 2.64
N MET A 470 -16.90 2.74 2.82
CA MET A 470 -15.84 3.70 2.48
C MET A 470 -14.58 3.49 3.33
N SER A 471 -14.72 3.27 4.65
CA SER A 471 -13.60 2.91 5.54
C SER A 471 -12.95 1.60 5.12
N CYS A 472 -13.74 0.57 4.80
CA CYS A 472 -13.24 -0.71 4.29
C CYS A 472 -12.43 -0.56 2.98
N LEU A 473 -12.90 0.27 2.04
CA LEU A 473 -12.18 0.57 0.79
C LEU A 473 -10.83 1.26 1.01
N LYS A 474 -10.70 2.04 2.09
CA LYS A 474 -9.46 2.70 2.53
C LYS A 474 -8.51 1.76 3.28
N LEU A 475 -9.03 0.88 4.13
CA LEU A 475 -8.23 -0.15 4.83
C LEU A 475 -7.68 -1.21 3.85
N GLY A 476 -8.36 -1.46 2.73
CA GLY A 476 -7.78 -2.03 1.51
C GLY A 476 -7.39 -3.52 1.53
N THR A 477 -7.32 -4.18 2.69
CA THR A 477 -7.10 -5.64 2.76
C THR A 477 -8.28 -6.41 2.16
N ARG A 478 -8.04 -7.62 1.65
CA ARG A 478 -9.09 -8.45 1.02
C ARG A 478 -10.26 -8.75 1.96
N GLU A 479 -10.01 -8.95 3.25
CA GLU A 479 -11.05 -9.14 4.27
C GLU A 479 -11.94 -7.90 4.42
N HIS A 480 -11.34 -6.73 4.67
CA HIS A 480 -12.08 -5.47 4.77
C HIS A 480 -12.86 -5.18 3.49
N LEU A 481 -12.28 -5.40 2.30
CA LEU A 481 -12.98 -5.21 1.02
C LEU A 481 -14.21 -6.11 0.89
N MET A 482 -14.17 -7.36 1.38
CA MET A 482 -15.33 -8.25 1.39
C MET A 482 -16.43 -7.78 2.37
N GLU A 483 -16.07 -7.31 3.57
CA GLU A 483 -17.05 -6.70 4.50
C GLU A 483 -17.65 -5.41 3.92
N GLY A 484 -16.84 -4.58 3.26
CA GLY A 484 -17.29 -3.36 2.59
C GLY A 484 -18.25 -3.64 1.43
N TYR A 485 -17.97 -4.66 0.60
CA TYR A 485 -18.88 -5.11 -0.45
C TYR A 485 -20.22 -5.58 0.12
N ALA A 486 -20.19 -6.38 1.19
CA ALA A 486 -21.40 -6.85 1.87
C ALA A 486 -22.24 -5.69 2.43
N ALA A 487 -21.61 -4.73 3.10
CA ALA A 487 -22.28 -3.58 3.69
C ALA A 487 -22.87 -2.62 2.64
N ALA A 488 -22.15 -2.34 1.55
CA ALA A 488 -22.66 -1.52 0.46
C ALA A 488 -23.79 -2.23 -0.31
N SER A 489 -23.71 -3.57 -0.46
CA SER A 489 -24.81 -4.36 -1.05
C SER A 489 -26.08 -4.31 -0.19
N GLN A 490 -25.94 -4.33 1.14
CA GLN A 490 -27.06 -4.14 2.06
C GLN A 490 -27.62 -2.71 1.98
N ALA A 491 -26.77 -1.69 1.88
CA ALA A 491 -27.22 -0.30 1.70
C ALA A 491 -28.02 -0.11 0.40
N LEU A 492 -27.62 -0.77 -0.68
CA LEU A 492 -28.33 -0.78 -1.96
C LEU A 492 -29.70 -1.47 -1.84
N LEU A 493 -29.77 -2.63 -1.17
CA LEU A 493 -31.04 -3.35 -0.94
C LEU A 493 -32.01 -2.51 -0.10
N LEU A 494 -31.54 -1.89 0.99
CA LEU A 494 -32.37 -1.00 1.81
C LEU A 494 -32.87 0.22 1.02
N HIS A 495 -32.07 0.75 0.09
CA HIS A 495 -32.51 1.84 -0.80
C HIS A 495 -33.57 1.37 -1.83
N GLN A 496 -33.61 0.08 -2.18
CA GLN A 496 -34.71 -0.51 -2.97
C GLN A 496 -35.98 -0.69 -2.11
N GLU A 497 -35.85 -1.12 -0.86
CA GLU A 497 -36.98 -1.25 0.08
C GLU A 497 -37.57 0.11 0.52
N GLU A 498 -36.76 1.17 0.63
CA GLU A 498 -37.21 2.56 0.87
C GLU A 498 -37.71 3.29 -0.40
N SER A 499 -37.68 2.66 -1.59
CA SER A 499 -37.99 3.35 -2.85
C SER A 499 -39.49 3.58 -3.08
N ASP A 500 -39.95 4.77 -2.70
CA ASP A 500 -41.12 5.40 -3.32
C ASP A 500 -40.83 5.58 -4.84
N PRO A 501 -41.61 4.96 -5.76
CA PRO A 501 -41.29 4.90 -7.20
C PRO A 501 -41.31 6.27 -7.91
N GLU A 502 -41.79 7.33 -7.25
CA GLU A 502 -41.72 8.69 -7.79
C GLU A 502 -40.33 9.35 -7.62
N ARG A 503 -39.52 8.89 -6.65
CA ARG A 503 -38.31 9.60 -6.19
C ARG A 503 -37.18 9.58 -7.23
N ARG A 504 -36.71 10.75 -7.69
CA ARG A 504 -35.71 10.91 -8.76
C ARG A 504 -34.81 12.13 -8.57
N TRP A 505 -33.92 12.35 -9.56
CA TRP A 505 -32.91 13.40 -9.61
C TRP A 505 -33.42 14.76 -9.12
N GLY A 506 -32.84 15.27 -8.04
CA GLY A 506 -33.21 16.57 -7.45
C GLY A 506 -33.96 16.46 -6.12
N ASP A 507 -34.50 15.29 -5.76
CA ASP A 507 -35.15 15.08 -4.45
C ASP A 507 -34.20 15.15 -3.24
N ASP A 508 -32.89 15.24 -3.49
CA ASP A 508 -31.87 15.55 -2.48
C ASP A 508 -31.72 17.05 -2.22
N VAL A 509 -32.21 17.90 -3.13
CA VAL A 509 -32.33 19.36 -2.97
C VAL A 509 -33.62 19.69 -2.18
N ARG A 510 -33.89 18.92 -1.14
CA ARG A 510 -34.91 19.21 -0.12
C ARG A 510 -34.43 20.37 0.73
N SER A 511 -34.72 21.60 0.30
CA SER A 511 -34.58 22.83 1.09
C SER A 511 -33.15 23.20 1.54
N VAL A 512 -32.80 24.49 1.37
CA VAL A 512 -31.53 25.08 1.87
C VAL A 512 -31.33 24.91 3.39
N ASN A 513 -32.39 24.63 4.15
CA ASN A 513 -32.35 24.45 5.61
C ASN A 513 -32.36 22.97 6.05
N THR A 514 -32.43 21.98 5.14
CA THR A 514 -32.49 20.55 5.50
C THR A 514 -31.63 19.66 4.60
N ARG A 515 -30.32 19.61 4.90
CA ARG A 515 -29.37 18.72 4.21
C ARG A 515 -29.86 17.27 4.17
N ASN A 516 -30.07 16.71 2.98
CA ASN A 516 -30.24 15.26 2.86
C ASN A 516 -28.88 14.57 3.01
N HIS A 517 -28.67 13.89 4.14
CA HIS A 517 -27.44 13.15 4.44
C HIS A 517 -27.48 11.68 4.00
N SER A 518 -28.55 11.22 3.34
CA SER A 518 -28.61 9.88 2.77
C SER A 518 -27.81 9.79 1.46
N PRO A 519 -26.90 8.81 1.31
CA PRO A 519 -26.13 8.63 0.07
C PRO A 519 -27.06 8.14 -1.06
N THR A 520 -26.93 8.73 -2.24
CA THR A 520 -27.76 8.35 -3.41
C THR A 520 -27.42 6.94 -3.90
N ARG A 521 -28.39 6.23 -4.49
CA ARG A 521 -28.16 4.92 -5.13
C ARG A 521 -26.95 4.93 -6.07
N ALA A 522 -26.83 5.93 -6.95
CA ALA A 522 -25.66 6.10 -7.81
C ALA A 522 -24.32 6.11 -7.05
N SER A 523 -24.28 6.74 -5.87
CA SER A 523 -23.08 6.80 -5.02
C SER A 523 -22.75 5.45 -4.39
N ILE A 524 -23.78 4.71 -3.96
CA ILE A 524 -23.63 3.32 -3.44
C ILE A 524 -23.15 2.39 -4.57
N CYS A 525 -23.71 2.51 -5.77
CA CYS A 525 -23.31 1.71 -6.94
C CYS A 525 -21.88 2.04 -7.41
N HIS A 526 -21.43 3.29 -7.37
CA HIS A 526 -20.03 3.66 -7.63
C HIS A 526 -19.07 3.03 -6.62
N LEU A 527 -19.44 3.01 -5.33
CA LEU A 527 -18.66 2.38 -4.28
C LEU A 527 -18.59 0.85 -4.46
N LEU A 528 -19.71 0.21 -4.77
CA LEU A 528 -19.76 -1.22 -5.13
C LEU A 528 -18.90 -1.53 -6.36
N GLY A 529 -18.95 -0.69 -7.40
CA GLY A 529 -18.08 -0.80 -8.57
C GLY A 529 -16.59 -0.74 -8.20
N THR A 530 -16.20 0.29 -7.44
CA THR A 530 -14.81 0.51 -7.00
C THR A 530 -14.29 -0.65 -6.13
N ILE A 531 -15.10 -1.17 -5.19
CA ILE A 531 -14.74 -2.32 -4.38
C ILE A 531 -14.67 -3.60 -5.24
N SER A 532 -15.59 -3.77 -6.19
CA SER A 532 -15.58 -4.91 -7.12
C SER A 532 -14.32 -4.95 -8.00
N ILE A 533 -13.80 -3.79 -8.43
CA ILE A 533 -12.51 -3.69 -9.13
C ILE A 533 -11.38 -4.23 -8.25
N LYS A 534 -11.26 -3.74 -7.00
CA LYS A 534 -10.22 -4.22 -6.07
C LYS A 534 -10.37 -5.69 -5.64
N LEU A 535 -11.58 -6.25 -5.70
CA LEU A 535 -11.83 -7.67 -5.46
C LEU A 535 -11.66 -8.55 -6.71
N GLU A 536 -11.39 -7.95 -7.88
CA GLU A 536 -11.30 -8.55 -9.21
C GLU A 536 -12.61 -9.11 -9.79
N ILE A 537 -13.76 -8.70 -9.26
CA ILE A 537 -15.10 -9.14 -9.69
C ILE A 537 -15.59 -8.28 -10.87
N ILE A 538 -14.83 -8.27 -11.97
CA ILE A 538 -14.97 -7.31 -13.07
C ILE A 538 -16.39 -7.24 -13.67
N GLN A 539 -17.08 -8.37 -13.84
CA GLN A 539 -18.46 -8.36 -14.36
C GLN A 539 -19.45 -7.68 -13.41
N SER A 540 -19.27 -7.85 -12.09
CA SER A 540 -20.06 -7.14 -11.08
C SER A 540 -19.69 -5.66 -11.02
N ALA A 541 -18.41 -5.31 -11.20
CA ALA A 541 -17.97 -3.92 -11.31
C ALA A 541 -18.67 -3.20 -12.48
N VAL A 542 -18.64 -3.78 -13.69
CA VAL A 542 -19.26 -3.20 -14.89
C VAL A 542 -20.78 -3.02 -14.71
N GLY A 543 -21.47 -3.99 -14.09
CA GLY A 543 -22.90 -3.86 -13.78
C GLY A 543 -23.20 -2.68 -12.85
N HIS A 544 -22.53 -2.59 -11.70
CA HIS A 544 -22.76 -1.50 -10.74
C HIS A 544 -22.35 -0.12 -11.29
N LEU A 545 -21.30 -0.03 -12.12
CA LEU A 545 -20.89 1.23 -12.74
C LEU A 545 -21.85 1.69 -13.85
N ARG A 546 -22.47 0.76 -14.58
CA ARG A 546 -23.58 1.07 -15.50
C ARG A 546 -24.81 1.57 -14.76
N GLU A 547 -25.22 0.91 -13.67
CA GLU A 547 -26.31 1.40 -12.80
C GLU A 547 -26.00 2.79 -12.20
N CYS A 548 -24.75 3.04 -11.83
CA CYS A 548 -24.31 4.34 -11.34
C CYS A 548 -24.53 5.47 -12.37
N LEU A 549 -24.12 5.26 -13.62
CA LEU A 549 -24.20 6.27 -14.68
C LEU A 549 -25.63 6.46 -15.20
N ALA A 550 -26.46 5.42 -15.16
CA ALA A 550 -27.89 5.51 -15.47
C ALA A 550 -28.67 6.31 -14.41
N ASP A 551 -28.24 6.28 -13.15
CA ASP A 551 -28.83 7.07 -12.05
C ASP A 551 -28.25 8.50 -11.94
N ASP A 552 -26.95 8.70 -12.23
CA ASP A 552 -26.27 10.00 -12.22
C ASP A 552 -25.10 10.06 -13.21
N CYS A 553 -25.36 10.57 -14.42
CA CYS A 553 -24.35 10.73 -15.47
C CYS A 553 -23.25 11.76 -15.16
N PHE A 554 -23.36 12.59 -14.10
CA PHE A 554 -22.29 13.52 -13.73
C PHE A 554 -21.18 12.83 -12.92
N LYS A 555 -21.36 11.56 -12.51
CA LYS A 555 -20.30 10.72 -11.92
C LYS A 555 -19.33 10.18 -12.98
N ILE A 556 -18.73 11.07 -13.78
CA ILE A 556 -17.78 10.72 -14.85
C ILE A 556 -16.60 9.86 -14.39
N THR A 557 -16.25 9.88 -13.09
CA THR A 557 -15.28 8.95 -12.49
C THR A 557 -15.69 7.48 -12.58
N ALA A 558 -16.98 7.16 -12.51
CA ALA A 558 -17.48 5.80 -12.76
C ALA A 558 -17.32 5.41 -14.25
N TYR A 559 -17.42 6.38 -15.17
CA TYR A 559 -17.15 6.14 -16.59
C TYR A 559 -15.64 5.95 -16.87
N TYR A 560 -14.77 6.73 -16.21
CA TYR A 560 -13.33 6.51 -16.29
C TYR A 560 -12.94 5.11 -15.78
N GLN A 561 -13.54 4.64 -14.67
CA GLN A 561 -13.36 3.26 -14.21
C GLN A 561 -13.84 2.20 -15.24
N LEU A 562 -14.93 2.45 -15.98
CA LEU A 562 -15.35 1.58 -17.08
C LEU A 562 -14.36 1.59 -18.25
N CYS A 563 -13.83 2.76 -18.62
CA CYS A 563 -12.79 2.90 -19.64
C CYS A 563 -11.51 2.16 -19.25
N ASP A 564 -11.05 2.28 -18.00
CA ASP A 564 -9.90 1.55 -17.48
C ASP A 564 -10.12 0.03 -17.49
N ILE A 565 -11.37 -0.44 -17.31
CA ILE A 565 -11.75 -1.85 -17.43
C ILE A 565 -11.69 -2.33 -18.89
N GLY A 566 -12.15 -1.51 -19.85
CA GLY A 566 -12.38 -1.87 -21.26
C GLY A 566 -11.34 -2.76 -21.94
N PRO A 567 -10.06 -2.35 -22.00
CA PRO A 567 -8.99 -3.07 -22.70
C PRO A 567 -8.84 -4.55 -22.31
N ASP A 568 -9.33 -4.98 -21.14
CA ASP A 568 -9.24 -6.38 -20.72
C ASP A 568 -9.94 -7.35 -21.68
N GLY A 569 -11.04 -6.93 -22.32
CA GLY A 569 -11.98 -7.80 -23.03
C GLY A 569 -12.75 -8.79 -22.13
N ARG A 570 -12.54 -8.76 -20.80
CA ARG A 570 -13.18 -9.66 -19.80
C ARG A 570 -14.50 -9.12 -19.23
N GLY A 571 -14.73 -7.80 -19.29
CA GLY A 571 -15.92 -7.14 -18.71
C GLY A 571 -17.04 -6.90 -19.72
N SER A 572 -16.69 -6.48 -20.94
CA SER A 572 -17.53 -6.38 -22.14
C SER A 572 -16.58 -6.26 -23.34
N LYS A 573 -17.06 -6.51 -24.57
CA LYS A 573 -16.35 -6.01 -25.77
C LYS A 573 -16.70 -4.56 -26.08
N ASP A 574 -17.91 -4.17 -25.70
CA ASP A 574 -18.49 -2.88 -25.97
C ASP A 574 -18.71 -2.16 -24.63
N ILE A 575 -17.92 -1.12 -24.38
CA ILE A 575 -18.30 -0.07 -23.41
C ILE A 575 -19.35 0.77 -24.13
N ASP A 576 -20.44 1.11 -23.44
CA ASP A 576 -21.51 1.91 -24.02
C ASP A 576 -20.97 3.31 -24.36
N SER A 577 -21.30 3.83 -25.55
CA SER A 577 -20.57 4.97 -26.08
C SER A 577 -20.89 6.26 -25.29
N PRO A 578 -19.95 7.22 -25.22
CA PRO A 578 -20.17 8.49 -24.53
C PRO A 578 -21.45 9.22 -24.97
N GLU A 579 -21.83 9.08 -26.24
CA GLU A 579 -23.06 9.66 -26.80
C GLU A 579 -24.32 9.07 -26.18
N THR A 580 -24.30 7.78 -25.78
CA THR A 580 -25.44 7.07 -25.17
C THR A 580 -25.53 7.21 -23.64
N ILE A 581 -24.41 7.45 -22.97
CA ILE A 581 -24.36 7.66 -21.51
C ILE A 581 -24.61 9.14 -21.17
N PHE A 582 -24.01 10.04 -21.94
CA PHE A 582 -24.09 11.48 -21.73
C PHE A 582 -25.08 12.09 -22.73
N GLU A 583 -26.33 11.59 -22.77
CA GLU A 583 -27.39 12.14 -23.63
C GLU A 583 -27.91 13.51 -23.13
N ASP A 584 -28.40 14.35 -24.04
CA ASP A 584 -28.99 15.65 -23.73
C ASP A 584 -30.33 15.49 -22.95
N LEU A 585 -30.46 16.10 -21.78
CA LEU A 585 -31.68 16.04 -20.98
C LEU A 585 -32.84 16.73 -21.71
N GLN A 586 -33.97 16.01 -21.85
CA GLN A 586 -35.16 16.51 -22.52
C GLN A 586 -36.13 17.20 -21.56
N TYR A 587 -36.82 18.23 -22.05
CA TYR A 587 -37.85 18.94 -21.30
C TYR A 587 -39.17 18.15 -21.29
N SER A 588 -39.74 17.90 -20.10
CA SER A 588 -41.11 17.37 -19.96
C SER A 588 -41.86 18.00 -18.77
N GLU A 589 -43.17 18.16 -18.89
CA GLU A 589 -43.97 18.96 -17.96
C GLU A 589 -44.11 18.32 -16.57
N LYS A 590 -44.09 16.97 -16.50
CA LYS A 590 -44.13 16.21 -15.23
C LYS A 590 -42.96 16.49 -14.29
N VAL A 591 -41.83 16.99 -14.81
CA VAL A 591 -40.67 17.38 -13.98
C VAL A 591 -40.98 18.63 -13.15
N LEU A 592 -41.79 19.56 -13.67
CA LEU A 592 -42.13 20.81 -12.97
C LEU A 592 -43.16 20.61 -11.86
N GLU A 593 -44.19 19.78 -12.07
CA GLU A 593 -45.18 19.50 -11.02
C GLU A 593 -44.52 18.92 -9.77
N ARG A 594 -43.52 18.04 -9.93
CA ARG A 594 -42.75 17.46 -8.81
C ARG A 594 -41.84 18.48 -8.11
N CYS A 595 -41.21 19.42 -8.83
CA CYS A 595 -40.47 20.52 -8.19
C CYS A 595 -41.37 21.43 -7.33
N SER A 596 -42.67 21.53 -7.63
CA SER A 596 -43.61 22.36 -6.87
C SER A 596 -44.19 21.68 -5.60
N GLN A 597 -44.07 20.36 -5.47
CA GLN A 597 -44.68 19.60 -4.36
C GLN A 597 -43.64 19.16 -3.31
N GLN A 598 -43.25 20.07 -2.40
CA GLN A 598 -42.51 19.71 -1.19
C GLN A 598 -43.31 20.01 0.08
N HIS A 599 -43.39 19.02 0.99
CA HIS A 599 -43.99 19.17 2.32
C HIS A 599 -43.17 20.16 3.18
N ARG A 600 -43.86 20.99 3.98
CA ARG A 600 -43.22 21.83 4.99
C ARG A 600 -42.45 20.97 6.02
N PRO A 601 -41.29 21.42 6.50
CA PRO A 601 -40.57 20.73 7.57
C PRO A 601 -41.39 20.72 8.87
N ARG A 602 -41.37 19.59 9.58
CA ARG A 602 -41.84 19.53 10.98
C ARG A 602 -40.75 20.08 11.90
N TYR A 603 -41.09 21.13 12.64
CA TYR A 603 -40.25 21.62 13.74
C TYR A 603 -40.40 20.71 14.97
N PRO A 604 -39.38 20.63 15.86
CA PRO A 604 -39.51 19.98 17.16
C PRO A 604 -40.64 20.62 17.98
N VAL A 605 -41.44 19.79 18.66
CA VAL A 605 -42.51 20.25 19.56
C VAL A 605 -41.90 20.62 20.92
N ASP A 606 -42.47 21.61 21.62
CA ASP A 606 -42.02 21.97 22.95
C ASP A 606 -42.30 20.87 24.00
N ALA A 607 -41.68 20.98 25.17
CA ALA A 607 -41.83 20.01 26.26
C ALA A 607 -43.26 19.97 26.88
N ASN A 608 -44.16 20.86 26.46
CA ASN A 608 -45.57 20.90 26.88
C ASN A 608 -46.54 20.41 25.80
N GLY A 609 -46.05 19.95 24.64
CA GLY A 609 -46.88 19.40 23.56
C GLY A 609 -47.67 20.45 22.77
N LYS A 610 -47.22 21.70 22.71
CA LYS A 610 -47.86 22.77 21.93
C LYS A 610 -47.03 23.15 20.71
N SER A 611 -47.50 22.74 19.54
CA SER A 611 -47.20 23.43 18.28
C SER A 611 -47.89 24.80 18.28
N ASP A 612 -47.18 25.84 17.87
CA ASP A 612 -47.70 27.22 17.85
C ASP A 612 -48.61 27.45 16.64
N GLU A 613 -49.87 26.99 16.75
CA GLU A 613 -50.91 27.12 15.71
C GLU A 613 -51.44 28.56 15.63
N SER A 614 -50.61 29.48 15.14
CA SER A 614 -50.95 30.91 15.01
C SER A 614 -50.76 31.49 13.60
N ILE A 615 -50.18 30.75 12.64
CA ILE A 615 -49.99 31.21 11.24
C ILE A 615 -50.37 30.13 10.18
N VAL A 616 -51.62 29.67 10.22
CA VAL A 616 -52.26 28.99 9.07
C VAL A 616 -53.72 29.47 8.96
N ALA A 617 -54.07 30.09 7.83
CA ALA A 617 -55.45 30.44 7.51
C ALA A 617 -55.77 30.02 6.07
N SER A 618 -56.74 29.10 5.91
CA SER A 618 -57.39 28.66 4.64
C SER A 618 -56.47 28.18 3.50
N ARG A 619 -56.69 27.00 2.91
CA ARG A 619 -57.91 26.71 2.13
C ARG A 619 -58.14 25.20 1.91
N GLU A 620 -59.26 24.84 1.28
CA GLU A 620 -59.75 23.46 1.17
C GLU A 620 -58.99 22.55 0.17
N GLN A 621 -59.04 21.23 0.42
CA GLN A 621 -58.76 20.20 -0.58
C GLN A 621 -60.00 19.94 -1.46
N PRO A 622 -59.81 19.59 -2.75
CA PRO A 622 -60.78 18.81 -3.51
C PRO A 622 -60.24 17.41 -3.85
N ASP A 623 -61.06 16.36 -3.62
CA ASP A 623 -60.79 15.01 -4.13
C ASP A 623 -60.74 15.01 -5.66
N LEU A 624 -59.80 14.27 -6.26
CA LEU A 624 -59.90 13.82 -7.64
C LEU A 624 -59.37 12.39 -7.80
N LYS A 625 -60.11 11.59 -8.56
CA LYS A 625 -59.87 10.16 -8.76
C LYS A 625 -58.87 9.93 -9.88
N TRP A 626 -57.96 9.00 -9.66
CA TRP A 626 -57.06 8.47 -10.68
C TRP A 626 -57.86 7.94 -11.89
N LYS A 627 -57.33 8.19 -13.09
CA LYS A 627 -57.66 7.49 -14.32
C LYS A 627 -56.36 7.04 -14.98
N ASP A 628 -56.33 5.81 -15.44
CA ASP A 628 -55.20 5.25 -16.17
C ASP A 628 -55.01 5.97 -17.52
N SER A 629 -53.83 6.56 -17.73
CA SER A 629 -53.05 6.47 -18.98
C SER A 629 -51.94 7.54 -19.01
N SER A 630 -50.67 7.14 -19.06
CA SER A 630 -49.60 8.00 -19.55
C SER A 630 -48.40 7.15 -20.01
N PRO A 631 -47.88 7.31 -21.24
CA PRO A 631 -46.93 6.38 -21.84
C PRO A 631 -45.45 6.69 -21.53
N TYR A 632 -44.56 5.88 -22.13
CA TYR A 632 -43.09 5.90 -22.08
C TYR A 632 -42.44 5.35 -20.80
N MET A 633 -42.61 4.03 -20.66
CA MET A 633 -41.71 3.14 -19.92
C MET A 633 -40.93 2.29 -20.95
N PRO A 634 -39.60 2.24 -20.94
CA PRO A 634 -38.83 1.16 -21.57
C PRO A 634 -39.09 -0.14 -20.79
N ASN A 635 -39.37 -1.25 -21.48
CA ASN A 635 -39.91 -2.46 -20.85
C ASN A 635 -39.06 -3.01 -19.69
N LEU A 636 -39.61 -2.93 -18.47
CA LEU A 636 -39.18 -3.68 -17.29
C LEU A 636 -39.86 -5.05 -17.22
N GLU A 637 -39.84 -5.80 -18.33
CA GLU A 637 -40.28 -7.19 -18.38
C GLU A 637 -39.11 -8.10 -18.73
N THR A 638 -38.88 -9.12 -17.89
CA THR A 638 -37.89 -10.20 -18.08
C THR A 638 -36.42 -9.78 -18.25
N TYR A 639 -35.87 -9.10 -17.24
CA TYR A 639 -34.44 -9.26 -16.90
C TYR A 639 -34.27 -9.51 -15.40
N GLU A 640 -34.04 -10.77 -15.03
CA GLU A 640 -33.52 -11.08 -13.70
C GLU A 640 -32.08 -10.58 -13.61
N SER A 641 -31.74 -9.81 -12.58
CA SER A 641 -30.36 -9.34 -12.39
C SER A 641 -29.43 -10.54 -12.16
N PRO A 642 -28.30 -10.67 -12.88
CA PRO A 642 -27.34 -11.75 -12.68
C PRO A 642 -26.60 -11.65 -11.34
N VAL A 643 -26.80 -10.59 -10.56
CA VAL A 643 -26.38 -10.48 -9.15
C VAL A 643 -27.16 -11.49 -8.31
N THR A 644 -26.69 -12.73 -8.36
CA THR A 644 -27.38 -13.91 -7.86
C THR A 644 -27.68 -13.76 -6.37
N LYS A 645 -28.93 -13.98 -5.97
CA LYS A 645 -29.42 -13.95 -4.57
C LYS A 645 -28.53 -14.75 -3.59
N ARG A 646 -27.89 -15.82 -4.09
CA ARG A 646 -26.84 -16.62 -3.42
C ARG A 646 -25.64 -15.80 -2.92
N HIS A 647 -25.16 -14.81 -3.66
CA HIS A 647 -24.02 -13.98 -3.28
C HIS A 647 -24.37 -13.06 -2.11
N LEU A 648 -25.55 -12.41 -2.14
CA LEU A 648 -26.08 -11.65 -1.00
C LEU A 648 -26.23 -12.55 0.25
N GLN A 649 -26.79 -13.75 0.09
CA GLN A 649 -26.97 -14.70 1.20
C GLN A 649 -25.64 -15.20 1.78
N LYS A 650 -24.63 -15.49 0.95
CA LYS A 650 -23.27 -15.80 1.43
C LYS A 650 -22.67 -14.62 2.21
N ALA A 651 -22.76 -13.40 1.68
CA ALA A 651 -22.28 -12.20 2.35
C ALA A 651 -22.95 -11.94 3.72
N GLN A 652 -24.27 -12.11 3.80
CA GLN A 652 -25.00 -12.05 5.08
C GLN A 652 -24.54 -13.13 6.06
N SER A 653 -24.31 -14.36 5.60
CA SER A 653 -23.86 -15.46 6.48
C SER A 653 -22.48 -15.19 7.11
N ALA A 654 -21.55 -14.59 6.35
CA ALA A 654 -20.23 -14.19 6.85
C ALA A 654 -20.36 -13.09 7.91
N LEU A 655 -21.20 -12.08 7.68
CA LEU A 655 -21.45 -11.01 8.65
C LEU A 655 -22.05 -11.55 9.96
N THR A 656 -22.92 -12.56 9.93
CA THR A 656 -23.44 -13.20 11.15
C THR A 656 -22.40 -14.01 11.92
N ALA A 657 -21.42 -14.62 11.25
CA ALA A 657 -20.37 -15.41 11.90
C ALA A 657 -19.35 -14.55 12.68
N ALA A 658 -19.15 -13.30 12.30
CA ALA A 658 -18.09 -12.42 12.82
C ALA A 658 -18.43 -11.68 14.14
N ASN A 659 -19.53 -12.02 14.83
CA ASN A 659 -20.11 -11.25 15.93
C ASN A 659 -19.81 -11.78 17.35
N ALA A 660 -18.54 -11.84 17.74
CA ALA A 660 -18.12 -11.91 19.16
C ALA A 660 -16.64 -11.50 19.34
N PRO A 661 -16.19 -11.00 20.52
CA PRO A 661 -16.95 -10.58 21.70
C PRO A 661 -16.90 -9.05 21.96
N MET A 662 -18.00 -8.47 22.42
CA MET A 662 -18.17 -7.01 22.62
C MET A 662 -17.28 -6.34 23.69
N GLU A 663 -16.50 -7.09 24.46
CA GLU A 663 -15.83 -6.57 25.67
C GLU A 663 -14.45 -5.94 25.40
N GLU A 664 -13.74 -6.35 24.35
CA GLU A 664 -12.46 -5.75 23.96
C GLU A 664 -12.65 -4.31 23.43
N LEU A 665 -13.69 -4.09 22.62
CA LEU A 665 -14.13 -2.77 22.16
C LEU A 665 -14.45 -1.83 23.32
N ARG A 666 -15.10 -2.33 24.39
CA ARG A 666 -15.40 -1.58 25.62
C ARG A 666 -14.17 -1.20 26.43
N GLN A 667 -13.05 -1.91 26.28
CA GLN A 667 -11.77 -1.54 26.88
C GLN A 667 -11.01 -0.54 26.00
N ARG A 668 -11.01 -0.75 24.67
CA ARG A 668 -10.37 0.16 23.70
C ARG A 668 -10.99 1.56 23.77
N ARG A 669 -12.32 1.70 23.78
CA ARG A 669 -13.04 2.98 23.95
C ARG A 669 -12.70 3.70 25.27
N ARG A 670 -12.75 2.99 26.41
CA ARG A 670 -12.37 3.56 27.73
C ARG A 670 -10.92 4.06 27.76
N SER A 671 -10.01 3.47 27.00
CA SER A 671 -8.62 3.93 26.91
C SER A 671 -8.45 5.24 26.13
N VAL A 672 -9.35 5.55 25.20
CA VAL A 672 -9.38 6.82 24.47
C VAL A 672 -10.02 7.92 25.33
N GLU A 673 -11.11 7.60 26.02
CA GLU A 673 -11.79 8.50 26.96
C GLU A 673 -10.85 8.93 28.11
N LEU A 674 -10.09 8.00 28.70
CA LEU A 674 -9.05 8.31 29.70
C LEU A 674 -7.97 9.27 29.18
N LYS A 675 -7.41 9.02 27.99
CA LYS A 675 -6.40 9.90 27.37
C LYS A 675 -6.94 11.30 27.07
N LYS A 676 -8.24 11.43 26.80
CA LYS A 676 -8.91 12.71 26.58
C LYS A 676 -9.04 13.49 27.89
N ASP A 677 -9.41 12.84 28.98
CA ASP A 677 -9.50 13.46 30.31
C ASP A 677 -8.12 13.85 30.88
N GLU A 678 -7.08 13.04 30.66
CA GLU A 678 -5.69 13.38 30.98
C GLU A 678 -5.27 14.69 30.29
N LYS A 679 -5.54 14.83 28.98
CA LYS A 679 -5.23 16.04 28.20
C LYS A 679 -6.06 17.26 28.60
N ILE A 680 -7.28 17.06 29.09
CA ILE A 680 -8.10 18.13 29.69
C ILE A 680 -7.52 18.55 31.05
N GLY A 681 -6.84 17.65 31.77
CA GLY A 681 -6.04 17.96 32.96
C GLY A 681 -4.82 18.84 32.64
N GLU A 682 -4.02 18.45 31.64
CA GLU A 682 -2.86 19.22 31.17
C GLU A 682 -3.27 20.67 30.80
N VAL A 683 -4.28 20.83 29.94
CA VAL A 683 -4.75 22.17 29.50
C VAL A 683 -5.31 23.01 30.65
N LYS A 684 -5.91 22.40 31.69
CA LYS A 684 -6.31 23.13 32.90
C LYS A 684 -5.10 23.61 33.71
N SER A 685 -4.08 22.77 33.87
CA SER A 685 -2.82 23.14 34.52
C SER A 685 -2.14 24.31 33.80
N ASP A 686 -2.08 24.27 32.47
CA ASP A 686 -1.51 25.36 31.66
C ASP A 686 -2.30 26.68 31.83
N ILE A 687 -3.63 26.62 31.90
CA ILE A 687 -4.48 27.79 32.17
C ILE A 687 -4.25 28.35 33.58
N GLU A 688 -3.99 27.50 34.58
CA GLU A 688 -3.65 27.94 35.94
C GLU A 688 -2.24 28.55 36.01
N THR A 689 -1.26 27.97 35.30
CA THR A 689 0.09 28.54 35.19
C THR A 689 0.07 29.90 34.48
N LEU A 690 -0.70 30.04 33.38
CA LEU A 690 -0.86 31.30 32.66
C LEU A 690 -1.59 32.37 33.48
N LYS A 691 -2.51 31.99 34.37
CA LYS A 691 -3.12 32.92 35.34
C LYS A 691 -2.12 33.37 36.40
N ALA A 692 -1.38 32.44 37.00
CA ALA A 692 -0.34 32.76 37.97
C ALA A 692 0.75 33.67 37.37
N GLU A 693 1.13 33.46 36.10
CA GLU A 693 2.01 34.37 35.37
C GLU A 693 1.37 35.75 35.12
N ALA A 694 0.08 35.81 34.78
CA ALA A 694 -0.62 37.09 34.57
C ALA A 694 -0.75 37.90 35.87
N GLU A 695 -0.99 37.22 37.00
CA GLU A 695 -1.03 37.78 38.36
C GLU A 695 0.36 38.25 38.79
N TYR A 696 1.40 37.43 38.64
CA TYR A 696 2.80 37.82 38.88
C TYR A 696 3.21 39.06 38.07
N ARG A 697 2.82 39.12 36.78
CA ARG A 697 3.06 40.29 35.90
C ARG A 697 2.24 41.53 36.32
N ASN A 698 1.08 41.35 36.94
CA ASN A 698 0.30 42.45 37.55
C ASN A 698 1.00 43.02 38.78
N GLU A 699 1.40 42.16 39.73
CA GLU A 699 2.10 42.57 40.96
C GLU A 699 3.41 43.31 40.66
N HIS A 700 4.17 42.85 39.66
CA HIS A 700 5.45 43.42 39.27
C HIS A 700 5.34 44.55 38.22
N GLY A 701 4.12 45.03 37.91
CA GLY A 701 3.90 46.21 37.06
C GLY A 701 4.33 46.06 35.59
N LEU A 702 4.45 44.83 35.09
CA LEU A 702 5.08 44.51 33.79
C LEU A 702 4.15 44.64 32.57
N HIS A 703 2.89 45.05 32.76
CA HIS A 703 1.91 45.16 31.68
C HIS A 703 1.94 46.53 30.98
N LYS A 704 2.01 46.51 29.64
CA LYS A 704 1.50 47.63 28.83
C LYS A 704 -0.02 47.67 28.99
N LYS A 705 -0.58 48.79 29.45
CA LYS A 705 -2.02 48.93 29.68
C LYS A 705 -2.81 48.61 28.40
N PRO A 706 -3.88 47.80 28.48
CA PRO A 706 -4.87 47.73 27.39
C PRO A 706 -5.59 49.09 27.25
N PRO A 707 -6.21 49.38 26.10
CA PRO A 707 -7.13 50.52 25.97
C PRO A 707 -8.32 50.33 26.96
N PRO A 708 -8.89 51.44 27.49
CA PRO A 708 -9.95 51.34 28.48
C PRO A 708 -11.26 50.86 27.87
N ASP A 709 -11.87 49.83 28.48
CA ASP A 709 -13.25 49.44 28.19
C ASP A 709 -14.22 50.56 28.54
N VAL A 710 -15.14 50.87 27.62
CA VAL A 710 -16.32 51.69 27.88
C VAL A 710 -17.52 50.76 27.93
N THR A 711 -17.86 50.31 29.14
CA THR A 711 -19.06 49.50 29.37
C THR A 711 -20.28 50.36 29.70
N ASN A 712 -21.42 49.94 29.16
CA ASN A 712 -22.81 50.26 29.54
C ASN A 712 -23.53 51.49 28.90
N ASP A 713 -24.84 51.25 28.72
CA ASP A 713 -25.97 52.19 28.73
C ASP A 713 -26.11 53.30 27.66
N ILE A 714 -26.41 52.89 26.41
CA ILE A 714 -27.32 53.66 25.54
C ILE A 714 -28.42 52.75 24.95
N LYS A 715 -29.68 53.15 25.10
CA LYS A 715 -30.85 52.49 24.50
C LYS A 715 -31.12 53.02 23.07
N ILE A 716 -31.52 52.10 22.19
CA ILE A 716 -32.27 52.26 20.92
C ILE A 716 -32.49 53.71 20.43
N LYS A 717 -31.94 54.04 19.26
CA LYS A 717 -32.65 54.81 18.21
C LYS A 717 -31.99 54.67 16.83
N GLN A 718 -32.78 54.93 15.79
CA GLN A 718 -32.41 54.92 14.37
C GLN A 718 -31.68 56.22 13.96
N ILE A 719 -31.01 56.22 12.80
CA ILE A 719 -31.07 57.22 11.69
C ILE A 719 -29.73 57.37 10.92
N ASP A 720 -29.84 57.15 9.60
CA ASP A 720 -29.14 57.70 8.42
C ASP A 720 -27.64 58.04 8.35
N THR A 721 -27.01 57.39 7.35
CA THR A 721 -26.08 57.91 6.32
C THR A 721 -25.20 59.15 6.60
N ARG A 722 -23.89 59.03 6.31
CA ARG A 722 -23.26 59.59 5.09
C ARG A 722 -21.82 59.14 4.85
N MET A 723 -21.30 59.50 3.66
CA MET A 723 -19.95 59.20 3.15
C MET A 723 -18.88 60.04 3.84
N GLU A 724 -17.62 59.58 3.81
CA GLU A 724 -16.55 60.30 3.07
C GLU A 724 -15.40 59.38 2.66
N ASN A 725 -14.54 59.84 1.74
CA ASN A 725 -13.50 59.02 1.07
C ASN A 725 -12.10 59.66 1.19
N ALA A 726 -11.10 58.88 1.65
CA ALA A 726 -9.70 58.89 1.18
C ALA A 726 -8.84 57.94 2.04
N LYS A 727 -7.63 57.46 1.64
CA LYS A 727 -6.93 57.08 0.39
C LYS A 727 -5.48 56.74 0.83
N ILE A 728 -4.61 56.21 -0.05
CA ILE A 728 -3.13 56.16 0.11
C ILE A 728 -2.64 55.12 1.17
N ILE A 729 -1.65 54.24 0.95
CA ILE A 729 -0.77 53.97 -0.21
C ILE A 729 -0.44 52.46 -0.30
N GLU A 730 -0.12 51.96 -1.51
CA GLU A 730 0.65 50.73 -1.71
C GLU A 730 2.11 51.06 -2.03
N GLN A 731 3.05 50.16 -1.71
CA GLN A 731 4.42 50.21 -2.25
C GLN A 731 4.86 48.83 -2.76
N THR A 732 5.11 48.77 -4.07
CA THR A 732 5.95 47.75 -4.75
C THR A 732 7.21 48.47 -5.27
N PRO A 733 8.33 47.79 -5.59
CA PRO A 733 8.50 47.32 -6.98
C PRO A 733 9.54 46.20 -7.27
N ALA A 734 9.26 45.35 -8.27
CA ALA A 734 10.21 44.81 -9.27
C ALA A 734 9.41 44.18 -10.44
N ARG A 735 9.39 44.69 -11.69
CA ARG A 735 10.42 44.60 -12.76
C ARG A 735 10.92 43.15 -13.01
N GLY A 736 10.68 42.48 -14.14
CA GLY A 736 9.82 42.77 -15.31
C GLY A 736 10.56 43.03 -16.64
N TYR A 737 10.00 42.53 -17.76
CA TYR A 737 10.44 42.83 -19.14
C TYR A 737 9.23 43.08 -20.08
N ARG A 738 9.46 43.63 -21.28
CA ARG A 738 8.41 44.18 -22.17
C ARG A 738 8.57 43.85 -23.65
N SER A 739 7.44 43.76 -24.34
CA SER A 739 7.17 44.35 -25.67
C SER A 739 5.82 45.11 -25.56
N ILE A 740 5.52 46.29 -26.13
CA ILE A 740 5.86 46.95 -27.42
C ILE A 740 5.13 46.23 -28.57
N SER A 741 4.13 46.80 -29.27
CA SER A 741 3.52 48.16 -29.32
C SER A 741 2.03 48.02 -29.75
N SER A 742 1.19 49.02 -30.08
CA SER A 742 1.35 50.44 -30.42
C SER A 742 0.10 51.28 -30.05
N ASN A 743 0.10 52.59 -30.33
CA ASN A 743 -0.97 53.52 -29.94
C ASN A 743 -2.00 53.78 -31.06
N VAL A 744 -3.26 53.97 -30.68
CA VAL A 744 -4.10 55.08 -31.20
C VAL A 744 -4.75 55.79 -30.01
N LYS A 745 -4.73 57.12 -30.02
CA LYS A 745 -5.55 57.97 -29.14
C LYS A 745 -6.47 58.83 -30.00
N SER A 746 -7.75 58.83 -29.69
CA SER A 746 -8.66 59.95 -29.98
C SER A 746 -9.69 60.02 -28.87
N ALA A 747 -9.93 61.22 -28.34
CA ALA A 747 -10.90 61.45 -27.29
C ALA A 747 -12.19 61.97 -27.91
N ASP A 748 -13.27 61.20 -27.82
CA ASP A 748 -14.65 61.71 -27.95
C ASP A 748 -15.66 60.64 -27.49
N ASN A 749 -15.95 60.59 -26.17
CA ASN A 749 -17.22 60.00 -25.66
C ASN A 749 -17.54 60.24 -24.16
N GLN A 750 -17.10 61.35 -23.54
CA GLN A 750 -17.49 61.70 -22.14
C GLN A 750 -18.97 62.12 -21.96
N ARG A 751 -19.86 61.70 -22.88
CA ARG A 751 -21.34 61.77 -22.73
C ARG A 751 -22.03 60.40 -22.84
N ALA A 752 -21.30 59.29 -22.99
CA ALA A 752 -21.87 57.93 -23.00
C ALA A 752 -21.78 57.18 -21.66
N GLU A 753 -20.77 57.47 -20.82
CA GLU A 753 -20.46 56.67 -19.63
C GLU A 753 -21.42 56.85 -18.44
N THR A 754 -22.12 57.99 -18.36
CA THR A 754 -23.14 58.24 -17.32
C THR A 754 -24.44 57.48 -17.58
N ALA A 755 -24.71 57.05 -18.82
CA ALA A 755 -25.85 56.21 -19.16
C ALA A 755 -25.56 54.71 -18.89
N THR A 756 -24.36 54.23 -19.21
CA THR A 756 -24.00 52.81 -19.08
C THR A 756 -23.74 52.38 -17.62
N ARG A 757 -23.24 53.27 -16.75
CA ARG A 757 -23.08 52.96 -15.31
C ARG A 757 -24.40 52.61 -14.62
N LYS A 758 -25.53 53.26 -14.99
CA LYS A 758 -26.87 52.91 -14.46
C LYS A 758 -27.45 51.60 -15.00
N ARG A 759 -26.88 51.01 -16.07
CA ARG A 759 -27.25 49.66 -16.55
C ARG A 759 -26.32 48.54 -16.05
N LYS A 760 -25.05 48.83 -15.72
CA LYS A 760 -24.16 47.80 -15.13
C LYS A 760 -24.32 47.62 -13.62
N ALA A 761 -24.79 48.63 -12.88
CA ALA A 761 -25.09 48.49 -11.45
C ALA A 761 -26.23 47.48 -11.16
N ASN A 762 -27.27 47.45 -12.01
CA ASN A 762 -28.47 46.63 -11.80
C ASN A 762 -28.41 45.21 -12.40
N VAL A 763 -27.23 44.74 -12.83
CA VAL A 763 -27.04 43.39 -13.41
C VAL A 763 -26.05 42.55 -12.58
N ILE A 764 -25.16 43.19 -11.83
CA ILE A 764 -24.11 42.48 -11.07
C ILE A 764 -24.61 42.00 -9.68
N SER A 765 -25.83 42.39 -9.28
CA SER A 765 -26.50 41.89 -8.07
C SER A 765 -27.50 40.75 -8.31
N SER A 766 -27.51 40.12 -9.49
CA SER A 766 -28.52 39.13 -9.88
C SER A 766 -27.95 37.76 -10.30
N VAL A 767 -26.66 37.49 -10.04
CA VAL A 767 -26.03 36.17 -10.22
C VAL A 767 -25.24 35.78 -8.96
N GLY A 768 -25.89 35.93 -7.80
CA GLY A 768 -25.59 35.04 -6.67
C GLY A 768 -26.13 33.64 -6.99
N LEU A 769 -25.59 32.60 -6.33
CA LEU A 769 -26.17 31.25 -6.39
C LEU A 769 -27.65 31.31 -6.01
N ILE A 770 -28.53 30.99 -6.96
CA ILE A 770 -29.98 31.12 -6.78
C ILE A 770 -30.44 30.03 -5.82
N ASP A 771 -31.10 30.46 -4.74
CA ASP A 771 -31.68 29.58 -3.74
C ASP A 771 -32.76 28.68 -4.38
N PRO A 772 -32.62 27.34 -4.34
CA PRO A 772 -33.63 26.41 -4.86
C PRO A 772 -35.03 26.59 -4.24
N TYR A 773 -35.17 27.17 -3.05
CA TYR A 773 -36.49 27.44 -2.45
C TYR A 773 -37.31 28.48 -3.24
N LEU A 774 -36.66 29.36 -4.01
CA LEU A 774 -37.37 30.35 -4.85
C LEU A 774 -37.97 29.74 -6.13
N LEU A 775 -37.72 28.46 -6.43
CA LEU A 775 -38.26 27.78 -7.61
C LEU A 775 -39.71 27.27 -7.44
N ALA A 776 -40.26 27.26 -6.22
CA ALA A 776 -41.61 26.74 -5.97
C ALA A 776 -42.74 27.54 -6.67
N GLU A 777 -42.48 28.79 -7.05
CA GLU A 777 -43.40 29.67 -7.80
C GLU A 777 -42.90 29.98 -9.23
N ALA A 778 -41.86 29.28 -9.72
CA ALA A 778 -41.10 29.69 -10.89
C ALA A 778 -41.54 29.05 -12.22
N ASN A 779 -41.73 29.91 -13.23
CA ASN A 779 -42.25 29.55 -14.56
C ASN A 779 -41.47 28.46 -15.30
N GLN A 780 -42.19 27.73 -16.17
CA GLN A 780 -41.71 26.76 -17.17
C GLN A 780 -40.46 27.19 -17.96
N GLU A 781 -40.24 28.50 -18.16
CA GLU A 781 -39.03 29.03 -18.81
C GLU A 781 -37.76 28.84 -17.99
N GLN A 782 -37.83 28.93 -16.65
CA GLN A 782 -36.65 28.79 -15.80
C GLN A 782 -36.11 27.36 -15.79
N ALA A 783 -36.99 26.35 -15.77
CA ALA A 783 -36.60 24.95 -15.94
C ALA A 783 -35.91 24.70 -17.29
N LYS A 784 -36.37 25.35 -18.37
CA LYS A 784 -35.71 25.28 -19.69
C LYS A 784 -34.32 25.93 -19.67
N VAL A 785 -34.12 27.01 -18.91
CA VAL A 785 -32.80 27.63 -18.70
C VAL A 785 -31.86 26.71 -17.89
N VAL A 786 -32.34 26.07 -16.83
CA VAL A 786 -31.55 25.12 -16.03
C VAL A 786 -31.14 23.90 -16.85
N ILE A 787 -32.08 23.26 -17.55
CA ILE A 787 -31.79 22.13 -18.45
C ILE A 787 -30.83 22.55 -19.56
N GLY A 788 -31.02 23.72 -20.17
CA GLY A 788 -30.12 24.28 -21.18
C GLY A 788 -28.72 24.67 -20.66
N ALA A 789 -28.55 24.82 -19.34
CA ALA A 789 -27.24 24.95 -18.70
C ALA A 789 -26.61 23.57 -18.41
N MET A 790 -27.40 22.62 -17.90
CA MET A 790 -26.96 21.24 -17.66
C MET A 790 -26.47 20.55 -18.95
N ASN A 791 -27.20 20.69 -20.06
CA ASN A 791 -26.82 20.06 -21.33
C ASN A 791 -25.49 20.60 -21.89
N LYS A 792 -25.09 21.84 -21.55
CA LYS A 792 -23.74 22.34 -21.88
C LYS A 792 -22.65 21.64 -21.08
N VAL A 793 -22.89 21.37 -19.80
CA VAL A 793 -21.96 20.59 -18.97
C VAL A 793 -21.89 19.16 -19.47
N ILE A 794 -23.03 18.53 -19.81
CA ILE A 794 -23.10 17.20 -20.41
C ILE A 794 -22.32 17.15 -21.73
N GLY A 795 -22.41 18.17 -22.59
CA GLY A 795 -21.60 18.29 -23.80
C GLY A 795 -20.09 18.29 -23.53
N ILE A 796 -19.62 19.00 -22.49
CA ILE A 796 -18.21 18.98 -22.06
C ILE A 796 -17.84 17.59 -21.49
N LEU A 797 -18.69 17.01 -20.64
CA LEU A 797 -18.48 15.66 -20.09
C LEU A 797 -18.38 14.61 -21.19
N ARG A 798 -19.19 14.71 -22.26
CA ARG A 798 -19.15 13.84 -23.44
C ARG A 798 -17.81 13.92 -24.17
N ILE A 799 -17.25 15.12 -24.37
CA ILE A 799 -15.92 15.31 -24.98
C ILE A 799 -14.82 14.71 -24.09
N LEU A 800 -14.85 14.98 -22.77
CA LEU A 800 -13.89 14.43 -21.81
C LEU A 800 -13.95 12.90 -21.74
N ALA A 801 -15.16 12.33 -21.70
CA ALA A 801 -15.44 10.90 -21.72
C ALA A 801 -14.92 10.23 -23.01
N THR A 802 -15.19 10.82 -24.17
CA THR A 802 -14.72 10.32 -25.47
C THR A 802 -13.19 10.36 -25.56
N GLY A 803 -12.57 11.49 -25.16
CA GLY A 803 -11.11 11.64 -25.13
C GLY A 803 -10.43 10.62 -24.20
N TYR A 804 -11.04 10.36 -23.03
CA TYR A 804 -10.55 9.37 -22.08
C TYR A 804 -10.77 7.92 -22.54
N LEU A 805 -11.89 7.60 -23.19
CA LEU A 805 -12.12 6.30 -23.81
C LEU A 805 -11.06 5.99 -24.87
N HIS A 806 -10.72 6.96 -25.72
CA HIS A 806 -9.61 6.84 -26.67
C HIS A 806 -8.25 6.68 -25.95
N ALA A 807 -8.05 7.36 -24.81
CA ALA A 807 -6.78 7.29 -24.06
C ALA A 807 -6.59 5.91 -23.42
N ALA A 808 -7.62 5.38 -22.76
CA ALA A 808 -7.62 4.03 -22.17
C ALA A 808 -7.46 2.92 -23.23
N ASN A 809 -8.00 3.13 -24.44
CA ASN A 809 -7.79 2.24 -25.59
C ASN A 809 -6.46 2.50 -26.35
N TYR A 810 -5.56 3.32 -25.80
CA TYR A 810 -4.25 3.65 -26.37
C TYR A 810 -4.32 4.22 -27.79
N GLN A 811 -5.21 5.20 -27.98
CA GLN A 811 -5.51 5.86 -29.25
C GLN A 811 -5.11 7.35 -29.21
N CYS A 812 -3.85 7.62 -28.89
CA CYS A 812 -3.28 8.96 -28.70
C CYS A 812 -3.71 10.00 -29.75
N ARG A 813 -3.77 9.65 -31.04
CA ARG A 813 -4.22 10.56 -32.11
C ARG A 813 -5.69 10.98 -31.96
N GLU A 814 -6.56 10.08 -31.55
CA GLU A 814 -7.99 10.37 -31.41
C GLU A 814 -8.24 11.11 -30.08
N THR A 815 -7.56 10.72 -28.99
CA THR A 815 -7.48 11.51 -27.74
C THR A 815 -7.05 12.95 -28.01
N SER A 816 -5.98 13.09 -28.79
CA SER A 816 -5.58 14.23 -29.62
C SER A 816 -6.67 15.18 -30.06
N LEU A 817 -7.34 14.70 -31.11
CA LEU A 817 -8.33 15.39 -31.91
C LEU A 817 -9.64 15.63 -31.16
N VAL A 818 -9.95 14.83 -30.14
CA VAL A 818 -11.16 15.00 -29.31
C VAL A 818 -10.94 16.04 -28.22
N LEU A 819 -9.85 15.96 -27.44
CA LEU A 819 -9.61 16.92 -26.36
C LEU A 819 -9.28 18.33 -26.86
N GLN A 820 -8.82 18.48 -28.11
CA GLN A 820 -8.68 19.78 -28.80
C GLN A 820 -10.01 20.44 -29.21
N GLN A 821 -11.18 19.78 -29.01
CA GLN A 821 -12.50 20.37 -29.25
C GLN A 821 -13.03 21.16 -28.04
N LEU A 822 -12.35 21.07 -26.90
CA LEU A 822 -12.62 21.87 -25.72
C LEU A 822 -12.24 23.35 -25.97
N ASP A 823 -12.88 24.27 -25.25
CA ASP A 823 -12.44 25.67 -25.24
C ASP A 823 -11.07 25.84 -24.56
N ASP A 824 -10.39 26.97 -24.81
CA ASP A 824 -9.05 27.25 -24.27
C ASP A 824 -8.97 27.10 -22.74
N GLN A 825 -10.05 27.43 -22.01
CA GLN A 825 -10.07 27.37 -20.55
C GLN A 825 -10.14 25.92 -20.04
N GLN A 826 -10.96 25.08 -20.67
CA GLN A 826 -11.02 23.65 -20.35
C GLN A 826 -9.76 22.93 -20.83
N TYR A 827 -9.22 23.30 -22.01
CA TYR A 827 -8.00 22.72 -22.57
C TYR A 827 -6.77 22.99 -21.69
N GLU A 828 -6.61 24.20 -21.15
CA GLU A 828 -5.50 24.55 -20.24
C GLU A 828 -5.62 23.97 -18.82
N THR A 829 -6.67 23.22 -18.49
CA THR A 829 -6.76 22.54 -17.19
C THR A 829 -5.67 21.47 -17.03
N ALA A 830 -5.17 21.32 -15.80
CA ALA A 830 -4.13 20.35 -15.48
C ALA A 830 -4.49 18.93 -15.89
N TRP A 831 -5.76 18.53 -15.68
CA TRP A 831 -6.26 17.20 -16.02
C TRP A 831 -6.21 16.93 -17.53
N VAL A 832 -6.67 17.87 -18.38
CA VAL A 832 -6.63 17.69 -19.84
C VAL A 832 -5.20 17.63 -20.35
N GLN A 833 -4.33 18.56 -19.92
CA GLN A 833 -2.92 18.56 -20.32
C GLN A 833 -2.20 17.26 -19.88
N CYS A 834 -2.48 16.75 -18.68
CA CYS A 834 -1.89 15.50 -18.19
C CYS A 834 -2.49 14.25 -18.82
N ALA A 835 -3.79 14.22 -19.15
CA ALA A 835 -4.42 13.11 -19.87
C ALA A 835 -3.86 12.98 -21.30
N MET A 836 -3.71 14.12 -22.00
CA MET A 836 -3.01 14.18 -23.29
C MET A 836 -1.54 13.78 -23.15
N GLY A 837 -0.82 14.33 -22.16
CA GLY A 837 0.58 13.99 -21.90
C GLY A 837 0.79 12.49 -21.65
N LYS A 838 -0.10 11.85 -20.88
CA LYS A 838 -0.08 10.40 -20.68
C LYS A 838 -0.35 9.63 -21.98
N ALA A 839 -1.31 10.06 -22.80
CA ALA A 839 -1.58 9.41 -24.07
C ALA A 839 -0.39 9.49 -25.05
N TYR A 840 0.36 10.61 -25.06
CA TYR A 840 1.62 10.72 -25.82
C TYR A 840 2.75 9.87 -25.23
N TYR A 841 2.85 9.77 -23.89
CA TYR A 841 3.79 8.88 -23.19
C TYR A 841 3.54 7.40 -23.51
N ASP A 842 2.29 6.93 -23.41
CA ASP A 842 1.91 5.55 -23.76
C ASP A 842 2.10 5.24 -25.26
N ALA A 843 2.16 6.27 -26.12
CA ALA A 843 2.48 6.16 -27.54
C ALA A 843 3.99 6.30 -27.88
N GLY A 844 4.84 6.60 -26.90
CA GLY A 844 6.29 6.75 -27.06
C GLY A 844 6.78 8.12 -27.55
N ASP A 845 5.91 9.11 -27.78
CA ASP A 845 6.33 10.50 -28.06
C ASP A 845 6.58 11.24 -26.73
N TYR A 846 7.69 10.88 -26.09
CA TYR A 846 8.15 11.51 -24.86
C TYR A 846 8.42 13.01 -25.03
N GLN A 847 8.74 13.46 -26.25
CA GLN A 847 9.07 14.86 -26.52
C GLN A 847 7.81 15.75 -26.53
N THR A 848 6.67 15.27 -27.01
CA THR A 848 5.39 15.98 -26.90
C THR A 848 4.75 15.77 -25.53
N ALA A 849 4.87 14.58 -24.94
CA ALA A 849 4.44 14.32 -23.56
C ALA A 849 5.12 15.27 -22.56
N GLU A 850 6.44 15.44 -22.66
CA GLU A 850 7.21 16.36 -21.82
C GLU A 850 6.68 17.79 -21.91
N ARG A 851 6.49 18.34 -23.12
CA ARG A 851 5.96 19.72 -23.27
C ARG A 851 4.59 19.90 -22.61
N LEU A 852 3.71 18.91 -22.69
CA LEU A 852 2.38 18.93 -22.09
C LEU A 852 2.45 18.85 -20.56
N PHE A 853 3.28 17.96 -20.01
CA PHE A 853 3.51 17.87 -18.56
C PHE A 853 4.20 19.14 -18.01
N SER A 854 5.22 19.66 -18.68
CA SER A 854 5.90 20.92 -18.35
C SER A 854 4.93 22.12 -18.37
N ARG A 855 4.01 22.19 -19.34
CA ARG A 855 2.94 23.21 -19.37
C ARG A 855 1.96 23.04 -18.20
N SER A 856 1.50 21.81 -17.95
CA SER A 856 0.59 21.51 -16.84
C SER A 856 1.20 21.91 -15.49
N PHE A 857 2.46 21.51 -15.22
CA PHE A 857 3.18 21.80 -13.99
C PHE A 857 3.55 23.29 -13.84
N LEU A 858 3.69 24.04 -14.94
CA LEU A 858 3.90 25.49 -14.91
C LEU A 858 2.61 26.26 -14.57
N LEU A 859 1.46 25.82 -15.10
CA LEU A 859 0.16 26.44 -14.84
C LEU A 859 -0.42 26.03 -13.49
N TRP A 860 -0.21 24.77 -13.08
CA TRP A 860 -0.84 24.13 -11.92
C TRP A 860 0.20 23.37 -11.06
N PRO A 861 1.16 24.03 -10.38
CA PRO A 861 2.28 23.37 -9.69
C PRO A 861 1.89 22.38 -8.57
N TRP A 862 0.63 22.41 -8.11
CA TRP A 862 0.08 21.49 -7.10
C TRP A 862 -0.60 20.25 -7.70
N TYR A 863 -0.79 20.18 -9.01
CA TYR A 863 -1.35 18.99 -9.67
C TYR A 863 -0.24 17.98 -9.99
N CYS A 864 0.19 17.26 -8.94
CA CYS A 864 1.39 16.42 -9.01
C CYS A 864 1.15 15.01 -9.60
N ASP A 865 -0.09 14.58 -9.82
CA ASP A 865 -0.46 13.20 -10.23
C ASP A 865 0.32 12.67 -11.44
N ALA A 866 0.70 13.56 -12.38
CA ALA A 866 1.43 13.20 -13.59
C ALA A 866 2.97 13.29 -13.47
N VAL A 867 3.50 13.78 -12.34
CA VAL A 867 4.95 13.92 -12.11
C VAL A 867 5.72 12.60 -12.32
N PRO A 868 5.23 11.41 -11.90
CA PRO A 868 5.90 10.14 -12.20
C PRO A 868 6.09 9.84 -13.70
N TYR A 869 5.16 10.25 -14.56
CA TYR A 869 5.28 10.10 -16.01
C TYR A 869 6.17 11.21 -16.61
N HIS A 870 6.08 12.43 -16.08
CA HIS A 870 6.92 13.56 -16.48
C HIS A 870 8.41 13.29 -16.21
N SER A 871 8.76 12.79 -15.02
CA SER A 871 10.13 12.42 -14.67
C SER A 871 10.66 11.29 -15.53
N THR A 872 9.79 10.37 -15.98
CA THR A 872 10.19 9.28 -16.88
C THR A 872 10.33 9.76 -18.33
N CYS A 873 9.53 10.72 -18.79
CA CYS A 873 9.79 11.42 -20.07
C CYS A 873 11.15 12.13 -20.05
N LEU A 874 11.48 12.85 -18.97
CA LEU A 874 12.77 13.53 -18.84
C LEU A 874 13.95 12.54 -18.79
N TRP A 875 13.76 11.36 -18.19
CA TRP A 875 14.74 10.26 -18.22
C TRP A 875 14.94 9.72 -19.65
N TYR A 876 13.87 9.40 -20.38
CA TYR A 876 13.96 8.93 -21.78
C TYR A 876 14.58 9.98 -22.72
N LEU A 877 14.31 11.26 -22.50
CA LEU A 877 14.90 12.38 -23.26
C LEU A 877 16.33 12.75 -22.81
N GLN A 878 16.89 12.05 -21.81
CA GLN A 878 18.20 12.30 -21.21
C GLN A 878 18.40 13.74 -20.68
N LYS A 879 17.33 14.35 -20.16
CA LYS A 879 17.28 15.75 -19.70
C LYS A 879 17.64 15.92 -18.21
N GLU A 880 18.87 15.55 -17.84
CA GLU A 880 19.31 15.52 -16.43
C GLU A 880 19.05 16.81 -15.64
N MET A 881 19.33 17.97 -16.23
CA MET A 881 19.18 19.27 -15.56
C MET A 881 17.72 19.63 -15.24
N GLU A 882 16.79 19.28 -16.13
CA GLU A 882 15.35 19.50 -15.94
C GLU A 882 14.79 18.48 -14.92
N LEU A 883 15.27 17.24 -14.97
CA LEU A 883 14.90 16.16 -14.06
C LEU A 883 15.36 16.44 -12.62
N ASN A 884 16.59 16.95 -12.44
CA ASN A 884 17.12 17.40 -11.15
C ASN A 884 16.30 18.59 -10.60
N LEU A 885 15.96 19.58 -11.44
CA LEU A 885 15.11 20.70 -11.06
C LEU A 885 13.70 20.26 -10.63
N LEU A 886 13.12 19.25 -11.31
CA LEU A 886 11.83 18.65 -10.94
C LEU A 886 11.93 17.93 -9.59
N ALA A 887 12.92 17.06 -9.40
CA ALA A 887 13.15 16.33 -8.15
C ALA A 887 13.37 17.29 -6.97
N SER A 888 14.20 18.34 -7.14
CA SER A 888 14.48 19.33 -6.11
C SER A 888 13.23 20.11 -5.69
N LYS A 889 12.40 20.56 -6.65
CA LYS A 889 11.11 21.22 -6.34
C LYS A 889 10.15 20.30 -5.62
N MET A 890 10.06 19.04 -6.04
CA MET A 890 9.14 18.08 -5.45
C MET A 890 9.57 17.65 -4.04
N GLN A 891 10.86 17.67 -3.71
CA GLN A 891 11.37 17.36 -2.37
C GLN A 891 10.82 18.29 -1.28
N GLU A 892 10.42 19.52 -1.63
CA GLU A 892 9.78 20.47 -0.70
C GLU A 892 8.29 20.14 -0.45
N ASN A 893 7.64 19.40 -1.35
CA ASN A 893 6.20 19.13 -1.33
C ASN A 893 5.85 17.92 -0.42
N LYS A 894 5.67 18.20 0.87
CA LYS A 894 5.30 17.21 1.90
C LYS A 894 3.98 16.46 1.66
N SER A 895 3.10 16.95 0.77
CA SER A 895 1.82 16.30 0.46
C SER A 895 1.95 15.24 -0.64
N HIS A 896 2.95 15.37 -1.51
CA HIS A 896 3.18 14.52 -2.69
C HIS A 896 4.55 13.82 -2.60
N GLN A 897 4.80 13.18 -1.46
CA GLN A 897 6.06 12.50 -1.16
C GLN A 897 6.30 11.30 -2.08
N TYR A 898 5.25 10.57 -2.46
CA TYR A 898 5.35 9.47 -3.43
C TYR A 898 5.91 9.99 -4.76
N GLU A 899 5.30 11.04 -5.31
CA GLU A 899 5.68 11.65 -6.58
C GLU A 899 7.09 12.26 -6.52
N ALA A 900 7.46 12.85 -5.38
CA ALA A 900 8.81 13.36 -5.13
C ALA A 900 9.87 12.26 -5.10
N PHE A 901 9.59 11.12 -4.44
CA PHE A 901 10.51 9.99 -4.39
C PHE A 901 10.66 9.30 -5.76
N ILE A 902 9.61 9.24 -6.59
CA ILE A 902 9.76 8.80 -7.98
C ILE A 902 10.67 9.76 -8.76
N ALA A 903 10.43 11.08 -8.71
CA ALA A 903 11.26 12.06 -9.42
C ALA A 903 12.74 12.00 -8.98
N ALA A 904 13.01 11.84 -7.68
CA ALA A 904 14.36 11.67 -7.15
C ALA A 904 15.00 10.33 -7.55
N GLY A 905 14.23 9.25 -7.62
CA GLY A 905 14.68 7.95 -8.11
C GLY A 905 15.07 7.99 -9.59
N ASN A 906 14.22 8.58 -10.44
CA ASN A 906 14.49 8.79 -11.86
C ASN A 906 15.76 9.64 -12.05
N TRP A 907 15.95 10.69 -11.25
CA TRP A 907 17.18 11.50 -11.30
C TRP A 907 18.43 10.68 -10.93
N ALA A 908 18.39 9.93 -9.83
CA ALA A 908 19.51 9.09 -9.39
C ALA A 908 19.83 7.95 -10.39
N SER A 909 18.79 7.41 -11.04
CA SER A 909 18.90 6.43 -12.14
C SER A 909 19.66 7.04 -13.33
N HIS A 910 19.25 8.22 -13.80
CA HIS A 910 19.92 8.95 -14.88
C HIS A 910 21.39 9.28 -14.53
N ALA A 911 21.65 9.67 -13.27
CA ALA A 911 23.00 9.88 -12.73
C ALA A 911 23.83 8.59 -12.56
N ARG A 912 23.30 7.42 -13.00
CA ARG A 912 23.90 6.08 -12.93
C ARG A 912 24.23 5.62 -11.51
N SER A 913 23.47 6.12 -10.54
CA SER A 913 23.57 5.75 -9.12
C SER A 913 22.43 4.82 -8.73
N SER A 914 22.37 3.62 -9.35
CA SER A 914 21.25 2.67 -9.17
C SER A 914 20.97 2.29 -7.70
N LYS A 915 21.97 2.38 -6.81
CA LYS A 915 21.76 2.16 -5.36
C LYS A 915 20.94 3.27 -4.71
N GLU A 916 21.09 4.51 -5.16
CA GLU A 916 20.31 5.66 -4.69
C GLU A 916 18.95 5.69 -5.39
N ALA A 917 18.87 5.31 -6.67
CA ALA A 917 17.61 5.12 -7.39
C ALA A 917 16.70 4.10 -6.68
N ILE A 918 17.23 2.91 -6.39
CA ILE A 918 16.54 1.83 -5.65
C ILE A 918 16.13 2.29 -4.24
N TYR A 919 16.96 3.05 -3.55
CA TYR A 919 16.58 3.63 -2.25
C TYR A 919 15.36 4.55 -2.38
N TRP A 920 15.33 5.45 -3.37
CA TRP A 920 14.19 6.35 -3.58
C TRP A 920 12.93 5.62 -4.06
N TYR A 921 13.04 4.65 -4.99
CA TYR A 921 11.88 3.86 -5.43
C TYR A 921 11.33 2.98 -4.31
N GLN A 922 12.17 2.40 -3.44
CA GLN A 922 11.71 1.69 -2.25
C GLN A 922 10.98 2.65 -1.29
N ARG A 923 11.50 3.87 -1.06
CA ARG A 923 10.80 4.88 -0.25
C ARG A 923 9.45 5.32 -0.86
N ALA A 924 9.33 5.38 -2.18
CA ALA A 924 8.05 5.60 -2.85
C ALA A 924 7.06 4.44 -2.58
N ALA A 925 7.50 3.20 -2.78
CA ALA A 925 6.71 2.00 -2.50
C ALA A 925 6.33 1.85 -1.02
N ASP A 926 7.20 2.25 -0.09
CA ASP A 926 6.92 2.27 1.35
C ASP A 926 5.88 3.36 1.73
N THR A 927 5.75 4.41 0.91
CA THR A 927 4.87 5.56 1.17
C THR A 927 3.43 5.30 0.68
N ASP A 928 3.28 4.67 -0.50
CA ASP A 928 1.98 4.22 -1.00
C ASP A 928 2.11 2.85 -1.68
N PRO A 929 2.01 1.74 -0.91
CA PRO A 929 2.06 0.38 -1.44
C PRO A 929 0.90 0.02 -2.39
N SER A 930 -0.11 0.88 -2.55
CA SER A 930 -1.21 0.64 -3.49
C SER A 930 -0.91 1.11 -4.91
N ARG A 931 0.18 1.85 -5.12
CA ARG A 931 0.60 2.35 -6.44
C ARG A 931 1.64 1.42 -7.08
N SER A 932 1.23 0.76 -8.16
CA SER A 932 2.04 -0.23 -8.89
C SER A 932 3.31 0.35 -9.54
N TYR A 933 3.34 1.63 -9.91
CA TYR A 933 4.43 2.24 -10.68
C TYR A 933 5.79 2.26 -9.94
N ALA A 934 5.80 2.49 -8.62
CA ALA A 934 7.03 2.43 -7.81
C ALA A 934 7.68 1.04 -7.86
N HIS A 935 6.86 -0.01 -7.74
CA HIS A 935 7.32 -1.41 -7.85
C HIS A 935 7.79 -1.77 -9.26
N ALA A 936 7.23 -1.16 -10.31
CA ALA A 936 7.70 -1.35 -11.68
C ALA A 936 9.11 -0.77 -11.90
N LEU A 937 9.35 0.48 -11.48
CA LEU A 937 10.67 1.11 -11.59
C LEU A 937 11.73 0.42 -10.72
N LEU A 938 11.36 0.00 -9.51
CA LEU A 938 12.22 -0.80 -8.63
C LEU A 938 12.59 -2.17 -9.25
N GLY A 939 11.64 -2.81 -9.95
CA GLY A 939 11.89 -4.03 -10.72
C GLY A 939 12.83 -3.79 -11.91
N GLN A 940 12.69 -2.66 -12.60
CA GLN A 940 13.53 -2.28 -13.73
C GLN A 940 15.00 -2.06 -13.33
N GLU A 941 15.28 -1.33 -12.25
CA GLU A 941 16.66 -1.12 -11.75
C GLU A 941 17.36 -2.43 -11.35
N GLU A 942 16.65 -3.37 -10.73
CA GLU A 942 17.21 -4.68 -10.38
C GLU A 942 17.37 -5.58 -11.63
N TRP A 943 16.54 -5.40 -12.67
CA TRP A 943 16.70 -6.08 -13.96
C TRP A 943 17.92 -5.55 -14.74
N GLU A 944 18.12 -4.23 -14.79
CA GLU A 944 19.30 -3.59 -15.39
C GLU A 944 20.61 -3.92 -14.64
N ARG A 945 20.51 -4.38 -13.39
CA ARG A 945 21.61 -4.93 -12.60
C ARG A 945 21.82 -6.45 -12.76
N GLU A 946 21.13 -7.09 -13.69
CA GLU A 946 21.13 -8.54 -13.95
C GLU A 946 20.57 -9.42 -12.78
N GLU A 947 19.97 -8.82 -11.75
CA GLU A 947 19.42 -9.51 -10.57
C GLU A 947 17.97 -9.96 -10.80
N PHE A 948 17.74 -10.72 -11.89
CA PHE A 948 16.41 -11.08 -12.41
C PHE A 948 15.47 -11.72 -11.37
N LEU A 949 16.00 -12.47 -10.40
CA LEU A 949 15.22 -13.07 -9.33
C LEU A 949 14.67 -12.03 -8.33
N VAL A 950 15.39 -10.93 -8.09
CA VAL A 950 14.93 -9.82 -7.24
C VAL A 950 13.92 -8.98 -8.01
N ALA A 951 14.23 -8.63 -9.26
CA ALA A 951 13.33 -7.94 -10.18
C ALA A 951 11.96 -8.65 -10.29
N MET A 952 11.96 -9.98 -10.46
CA MET A 952 10.74 -10.80 -10.46
C MET A 952 9.88 -10.62 -9.19
N THR A 953 10.48 -10.43 -8.00
CA THR A 953 9.69 -10.19 -6.78
C THR A 953 9.04 -8.80 -6.77
N HIS A 954 9.71 -7.78 -7.29
CA HIS A 954 9.15 -6.43 -7.41
C HIS A 954 8.09 -6.33 -8.51
N PHE A 955 8.26 -7.01 -9.65
CA PHE A 955 7.19 -7.11 -10.65
C PHE A 955 5.96 -7.89 -10.15
N ARG A 956 6.15 -8.94 -9.32
CA ARG A 956 5.03 -9.59 -8.62
C ARG A 956 4.35 -8.67 -7.60
N GLN A 957 5.09 -7.81 -6.90
CA GLN A 957 4.51 -6.76 -6.04
C GLN A 957 3.71 -5.74 -6.86
N CYS A 958 4.24 -5.28 -7.99
CA CYS A 958 3.56 -4.39 -8.94
C CYS A 958 2.19 -4.96 -9.36
N ILE A 959 2.15 -6.24 -9.77
CA ILE A 959 0.92 -6.96 -10.15
C ILE A 959 -0.03 -7.15 -8.95
N SER A 960 0.48 -7.25 -7.72
CA SER A 960 -0.36 -7.35 -6.52
C SER A 960 -0.95 -6.01 -6.03
N ALA A 961 -0.33 -4.88 -6.40
CA ALA A 961 -0.85 -3.54 -6.15
C ALA A 961 -1.88 -3.14 -7.21
N ASP A 962 -1.60 -3.44 -8.49
CA ASP A 962 -2.55 -3.35 -9.59
C ASP A 962 -2.34 -4.48 -10.60
N ARG A 963 -3.31 -5.41 -10.67
CA ARG A 963 -3.27 -6.54 -11.61
C ARG A 963 -3.46 -6.12 -13.07
N ARG A 964 -3.94 -4.90 -13.32
CA ARG A 964 -4.08 -4.28 -14.65
C ARG A 964 -2.77 -3.63 -15.15
N SER A 965 -1.73 -3.58 -14.31
CA SER A 965 -0.45 -2.94 -14.65
C SER A 965 0.28 -3.71 -15.75
N TYR A 966 0.16 -3.24 -16.99
CA TYR A 966 0.85 -3.84 -18.14
C TYR A 966 2.38 -3.82 -17.98
N THR A 967 2.94 -2.81 -17.28
CA THR A 967 4.38 -2.71 -17.00
C THR A 967 4.83 -3.75 -16.00
N GLY A 968 4.00 -4.11 -15.01
CA GLY A 968 4.25 -5.22 -14.10
C GLY A 968 4.31 -6.57 -14.83
N TRP A 969 3.37 -6.82 -15.74
CA TRP A 969 3.36 -8.04 -16.55
C TRP A 969 4.48 -8.10 -17.59
N HIS A 970 4.80 -6.98 -18.25
CA HIS A 970 5.90 -6.89 -19.22
C HIS A 970 7.26 -7.07 -18.53
N GLY A 971 7.49 -6.40 -17.41
CA GLY A 971 8.70 -6.57 -16.59
C GLY A 971 8.86 -7.98 -16.02
N LEU A 972 7.77 -8.61 -15.57
CA LEU A 972 7.78 -10.04 -15.20
C LEU A 972 8.17 -10.93 -16.39
N GLY A 973 7.73 -10.58 -17.61
CA GLY A 973 8.17 -11.20 -18.85
C GLY A 973 9.67 -11.07 -19.10
N LEU A 974 10.21 -9.85 -19.03
CA LEU A 974 11.64 -9.55 -19.16
C LEU A 974 12.50 -10.26 -18.10
N ALA A 975 11.99 -10.43 -16.88
CA ALA A 975 12.66 -11.19 -15.83
C ALA A 975 12.69 -12.70 -16.13
N TYR A 976 11.61 -13.29 -16.66
CA TYR A 976 11.61 -14.68 -17.12
C TYR A 976 12.47 -14.89 -18.38
N GLU A 977 12.55 -13.89 -19.27
CA GLU A 977 13.42 -13.91 -20.45
C GLU A 977 14.91 -13.89 -20.07
N GLY A 978 15.32 -13.05 -19.11
CA GLY A 978 16.67 -13.06 -18.54
C GLY A 978 17.04 -14.39 -17.86
N LEU A 979 16.03 -15.12 -17.34
CA LEU A 979 16.17 -16.48 -16.80
C LEU A 979 16.02 -17.58 -17.86
N GLN A 980 15.87 -17.24 -19.14
CA GLN A 980 15.67 -18.14 -20.29
C GLN A 980 14.41 -19.06 -20.17
N LEU A 981 13.44 -18.68 -19.34
CA LEU A 981 12.18 -19.41 -19.13
C LEU A 981 11.11 -18.99 -20.15
N TYR A 982 11.46 -19.04 -21.44
CA TYR A 982 10.67 -18.50 -22.56
C TYR A 982 9.16 -18.87 -22.55
N PRO A 983 8.71 -20.10 -22.19
CA PRO A 983 7.27 -20.40 -22.11
C PRO A 983 6.53 -19.60 -21.02
N LYS A 984 7.17 -19.35 -19.86
CA LYS A 984 6.62 -18.52 -18.78
C LYS A 984 6.75 -17.03 -19.11
N ALA A 985 7.84 -16.62 -19.75
CA ALA A 985 7.99 -15.27 -20.29
C ALA A 985 6.86 -14.93 -21.28
N LYS A 986 6.57 -15.83 -22.23
CA LYS A 986 5.47 -15.66 -23.20
C LYS A 986 4.14 -15.44 -22.49
N ALA A 987 3.79 -16.26 -21.50
CA ALA A 987 2.51 -16.13 -20.79
C ALA A 987 2.37 -14.78 -20.04
N ALA A 988 3.47 -14.25 -19.48
CA ALA A 988 3.46 -12.93 -18.84
C ALA A 988 3.34 -11.78 -19.86
N VAL A 989 4.05 -11.86 -21.00
CA VAL A 989 3.98 -10.82 -22.04
C VAL A 989 2.68 -10.91 -22.86
N ASP A 990 2.07 -12.09 -23.00
CA ASP A 990 0.73 -12.26 -23.57
C ASP A 990 -0.31 -11.47 -22.77
N GLU A 991 -0.26 -11.53 -21.43
CA GLU A 991 -1.12 -10.73 -20.55
C GLU A 991 -0.80 -9.22 -20.64
N ALA A 992 0.48 -8.83 -20.75
CA ALA A 992 0.88 -7.44 -20.95
C ALA A 992 0.37 -6.86 -22.29
N VAL A 993 0.47 -7.64 -23.38
CA VAL A 993 -0.03 -7.28 -24.71
C VAL A 993 -1.56 -7.33 -24.77
N ARG A 994 -2.22 -8.19 -23.98
CA ARG A 994 -3.68 -8.16 -23.81
C ARG A 994 -4.13 -6.87 -23.12
N LEU A 995 -3.42 -6.42 -22.08
CA LEU A 995 -3.71 -5.18 -21.36
C LEU A 995 -3.43 -3.94 -22.20
N HIS A 996 -2.30 -3.89 -22.93
CA HIS A 996 -1.94 -2.78 -23.81
C HIS A 996 -1.57 -3.28 -25.23
N PRO A 997 -2.57 -3.56 -26.10
CA PRO A 997 -2.36 -4.15 -27.44
C PRO A 997 -1.60 -3.28 -28.45
N ARG A 998 -1.21 -2.07 -28.05
CA ARG A 998 -0.52 -1.07 -28.87
C ARG A 998 0.87 -0.71 -28.36
N HIS A 999 1.36 -1.31 -27.28
CA HIS A 999 2.69 -0.98 -26.74
C HIS A 999 3.80 -1.51 -27.66
N PRO A 1000 4.62 -0.65 -28.31
CA PRO A 1000 5.62 -1.12 -29.26
C PRO A 1000 6.64 -2.05 -28.62
N PHE A 1001 7.15 -1.70 -27.43
CA PHE A 1001 8.17 -2.50 -26.76
C PHE A 1001 7.66 -3.87 -26.26
N ALA A 1002 6.41 -3.98 -25.80
CA ALA A 1002 5.86 -5.28 -25.40
C ALA A 1002 5.61 -6.20 -26.60
N LEU A 1003 5.16 -5.64 -27.73
CA LEU A 1003 5.07 -6.38 -29.00
C LEU A 1003 6.45 -6.84 -29.50
N CYS A 1004 7.49 -6.02 -29.30
CA CYS A 1004 8.88 -6.40 -29.60
C CYS A 1004 9.37 -7.56 -28.72
N THR A 1005 9.19 -7.46 -27.39
CA THR A 1005 9.56 -8.53 -26.44
C THR A 1005 8.80 -9.83 -26.73
N LEU A 1006 7.50 -9.76 -27.06
CA LEU A 1006 6.73 -10.95 -27.46
C LEU A 1006 7.30 -11.57 -28.74
N GLY A 1007 7.68 -10.74 -29.72
CA GLY A 1007 8.36 -11.18 -30.93
C GLY A 1007 9.70 -11.88 -30.68
N ASP A 1008 10.53 -11.35 -29.77
CA ASP A 1008 11.83 -11.95 -29.43
C ASP A 1008 11.65 -13.30 -28.72
N ILE A 1009 10.74 -13.38 -27.73
CA ILE A 1009 10.38 -14.62 -27.03
C ILE A 1009 9.83 -15.67 -28.02
N LEU A 1010 8.96 -15.27 -28.95
CA LEU A 1010 8.44 -16.16 -30.01
C LEU A 1010 9.55 -16.65 -30.95
N ALA A 1011 10.51 -15.79 -31.31
CA ALA A 1011 11.65 -16.16 -32.14
C ALA A 1011 12.63 -17.10 -31.41
N HIS A 1012 12.73 -17.01 -30.08
CA HIS A 1012 13.45 -17.99 -29.25
C HIS A 1012 12.70 -19.32 -29.12
N LEU A 1013 11.36 -19.29 -29.13
CA LEU A 1013 10.50 -20.49 -29.19
C LEU A 1013 10.39 -21.09 -30.61
N GLY A 1014 11.12 -20.57 -31.60
CA GLY A 1014 11.10 -21.05 -33.00
C GLY A 1014 9.82 -20.71 -33.79
N LYS A 1015 8.94 -19.87 -33.23
CA LYS A 1015 7.68 -19.44 -33.83
C LYS A 1015 7.86 -18.20 -34.72
N ASP A 1016 8.82 -18.27 -35.64
CA ASP A 1016 9.32 -17.13 -36.42
C ASP A 1016 8.24 -16.39 -37.24
N GLN A 1017 7.22 -17.10 -37.74
CA GLN A 1017 6.08 -16.48 -38.45
C GLN A 1017 5.17 -15.68 -37.50
N GLU A 1018 4.87 -16.20 -36.30
CA GLU A 1018 4.10 -15.48 -35.28
C GLU A 1018 4.89 -14.27 -34.77
N ALA A 1019 6.21 -14.42 -34.56
CA ALA A 1019 7.10 -13.33 -34.18
C ALA A 1019 7.05 -12.17 -35.17
N LEU A 1020 7.16 -12.45 -36.48
CA LEU A 1020 7.05 -11.43 -37.53
C LEU A 1020 5.70 -10.72 -37.52
N MET A 1021 4.58 -11.41 -37.24
CA MET A 1021 3.26 -10.76 -37.16
C MET A 1021 3.19 -9.69 -36.05
N TYR A 1022 3.70 -9.98 -34.84
CA TYR A 1022 3.74 -9.01 -33.74
C TYR A 1022 4.76 -7.89 -33.98
N LEU A 1023 5.90 -8.21 -34.58
CA LEU A 1023 6.92 -7.20 -34.93
C LEU A 1023 6.42 -6.26 -36.04
N ASP A 1024 5.71 -6.78 -37.05
CA ASP A 1024 5.02 -5.98 -38.08
C ASP A 1024 3.88 -5.12 -37.48
N GLN A 1025 3.21 -5.59 -36.42
CA GLN A 1025 2.23 -4.78 -35.68
C GLN A 1025 2.92 -3.64 -34.92
N SER A 1026 4.07 -3.90 -34.26
CA SER A 1026 4.86 -2.85 -33.61
C SER A 1026 5.31 -1.79 -34.62
N MET A 1027 5.88 -2.20 -35.75
CA MET A 1027 6.39 -1.29 -36.80
C MET A 1027 5.31 -0.38 -37.39
N LYS A 1028 4.04 -0.81 -37.42
CA LYS A 1028 2.89 0.01 -37.87
C LYS A 1028 2.47 1.08 -36.85
N ILE A 1029 2.87 0.94 -35.59
CA ILE A 1029 2.55 1.88 -34.51
C ILE A 1029 3.71 2.84 -34.31
N PHE A 1030 4.91 2.30 -34.09
CA PHE A 1030 6.16 3.06 -33.96
C PHE A 1030 7.33 2.22 -34.48
N PRO A 1031 8.09 2.67 -35.50
CA PRO A 1031 9.31 2.01 -35.95
C PRO A 1031 10.40 2.01 -34.86
N THR A 1032 10.55 0.89 -34.15
CA THR A 1032 11.64 0.74 -33.16
C THR A 1032 12.87 0.11 -33.79
N HIS A 1033 14.05 0.61 -33.38
CA HIS A 1033 15.36 0.00 -33.64
C HIS A 1033 15.35 -1.52 -33.35
N GLN A 1034 14.86 -1.90 -32.17
CA GLN A 1034 14.81 -3.31 -31.74
C GLN A 1034 13.91 -4.16 -32.67
N ALA A 1035 12.77 -3.64 -33.15
CA ALA A 1035 11.94 -4.38 -34.11
C ALA A 1035 12.68 -4.62 -35.44
N CYS A 1036 13.34 -3.61 -36.01
CA CYS A 1036 14.15 -3.79 -37.22
C CYS A 1036 15.28 -4.81 -37.01
N LYS A 1037 15.99 -4.71 -35.88
CA LYS A 1037 17.08 -5.61 -35.50
C LYS A 1037 16.63 -7.07 -35.34
N LEU A 1038 15.46 -7.30 -34.74
CA LEU A 1038 14.86 -8.64 -34.60
C LEU A 1038 14.31 -9.18 -35.92
N ARG A 1039 13.57 -8.37 -36.69
CA ARG A 1039 13.02 -8.77 -38.01
C ARG A 1039 14.16 -9.16 -38.96
N ALA A 1040 15.26 -8.41 -38.99
CA ALA A 1040 16.46 -8.76 -39.77
C ALA A 1040 17.06 -10.13 -39.37
N ARG A 1041 17.24 -10.38 -38.06
CA ARG A 1041 17.73 -11.67 -37.54
C ARG A 1041 16.80 -12.84 -37.91
N ILE A 1042 15.49 -12.63 -37.91
CA ILE A 1042 14.49 -13.64 -38.29
C ILE A 1042 14.54 -13.90 -39.81
N PHE A 1043 14.55 -12.86 -40.66
CA PHE A 1043 14.64 -13.04 -42.11
C PHE A 1043 15.94 -13.74 -42.54
N ALA A 1044 17.08 -13.39 -41.94
CA ALA A 1044 18.36 -14.06 -42.18
C ALA A 1044 18.36 -15.56 -41.78
N ARG A 1045 17.56 -15.93 -40.77
CA ARG A 1045 17.33 -17.32 -40.32
C ARG A 1045 16.38 -18.08 -41.26
N LEU A 1046 15.34 -17.41 -41.75
CA LEU A 1046 14.40 -17.91 -42.77
C LEU A 1046 15.01 -17.99 -44.18
N LYS A 1047 16.27 -17.57 -44.35
CA LYS A 1047 17.00 -17.49 -45.63
C LYS A 1047 16.37 -16.53 -46.65
N ASP A 1048 15.82 -15.41 -46.17
CA ASP A 1048 15.40 -14.29 -47.00
C ASP A 1048 16.36 -13.10 -46.78
N PRO A 1049 17.50 -13.06 -47.50
CA PRO A 1049 18.51 -12.04 -47.28
C PRO A 1049 18.15 -10.70 -47.92
N GLU A 1050 17.18 -10.66 -48.83
CA GLU A 1050 16.69 -9.42 -49.45
C GLU A 1050 15.91 -8.60 -48.42
N ARG A 1051 14.92 -9.21 -47.75
CA ARG A 1051 14.20 -8.55 -46.65
C ARG A 1051 15.08 -8.35 -45.42
N ALA A 1052 16.00 -9.26 -45.12
CA ALA A 1052 16.97 -9.02 -44.04
C ALA A 1052 17.84 -7.78 -44.32
N LEU A 1053 18.31 -7.59 -45.55
CA LEU A 1053 19.06 -6.40 -45.94
C LEU A 1053 18.20 -5.12 -45.90
N GLU A 1054 16.95 -5.17 -46.33
CA GLU A 1054 16.05 -4.00 -46.28
C GLU A 1054 15.84 -3.51 -44.84
N GLU A 1055 15.55 -4.41 -43.89
CA GLU A 1055 15.36 -4.02 -42.49
C GLU A 1055 16.67 -3.55 -41.81
N LEU A 1056 17.84 -4.06 -42.24
CA LEU A 1056 19.14 -3.55 -41.80
C LEU A 1056 19.45 -2.15 -42.37
N LEU A 1057 19.00 -1.83 -43.57
CA LEU A 1057 19.14 -0.49 -44.15
C LEU A 1057 18.24 0.52 -43.42
N ARG A 1058 16.97 0.15 -43.17
CA ARG A 1058 16.05 0.96 -42.35
C ARG A 1058 16.56 1.17 -40.91
N LEU A 1059 17.31 0.22 -40.35
CA LEU A 1059 17.93 0.40 -39.04
C LEU A 1059 18.94 1.56 -39.02
N ILE A 1060 19.71 1.77 -40.10
CA ILE A 1060 20.61 2.93 -40.24
C ILE A 1060 19.82 4.24 -40.39
N GLU A 1061 18.67 4.20 -41.08
CA GLU A 1061 17.79 5.38 -41.24
C GLU A 1061 17.18 5.83 -39.90
N LEU A 1062 16.90 4.88 -39.00
CA LEU A 1062 16.40 5.16 -37.64
C LEU A 1062 17.52 5.56 -36.66
N ASP A 1063 18.66 4.87 -36.70
CA ASP A 1063 19.79 5.10 -35.78
C ASP A 1063 21.14 4.93 -36.49
N GLN A 1064 21.79 6.05 -36.74
CA GLN A 1064 23.12 6.09 -37.37
C GLN A 1064 24.24 5.57 -36.44
N SER A 1065 24.01 5.43 -35.13
CA SER A 1065 25.01 4.93 -34.18
C SER A 1065 25.21 3.41 -34.27
N GLU A 1066 24.21 2.64 -34.71
CA GLU A 1066 24.41 1.21 -35.04
C GLU A 1066 25.37 1.01 -36.22
N LEU A 1067 25.74 2.05 -36.98
CA LEU A 1067 26.82 1.96 -37.97
C LEU A 1067 28.21 1.73 -37.32
N GLU A 1068 28.34 1.92 -35.99
CA GLU A 1068 29.51 1.53 -35.19
C GLU A 1068 29.33 0.18 -34.45
N SER A 1069 28.13 -0.40 -34.48
CA SER A 1069 27.80 -1.67 -33.83
C SER A 1069 28.41 -2.87 -34.56
N ALA A 1070 29.17 -3.69 -33.82
CA ALA A 1070 29.80 -4.89 -34.35
C ALA A 1070 28.77 -6.00 -34.67
N ASP A 1071 27.66 -6.10 -33.91
CA ASP A 1071 26.54 -7.00 -34.23
C ASP A 1071 25.88 -6.58 -35.54
N PHE A 1072 25.56 -5.29 -35.71
CA PHE A 1072 24.96 -4.77 -36.94
C PHE A 1072 25.79 -5.13 -38.19
N ARG A 1073 27.10 -4.86 -38.16
CA ARG A 1073 28.01 -5.17 -39.26
C ARG A 1073 28.19 -6.67 -39.49
N TYR A 1074 28.06 -7.49 -38.45
CA TYR A 1074 28.04 -8.95 -38.58
C TYR A 1074 26.75 -9.44 -39.28
N GLN A 1075 25.57 -8.95 -38.89
CA GLN A 1075 24.30 -9.29 -39.58
C GLN A 1075 24.33 -8.82 -41.05
N LEU A 1076 24.82 -7.61 -41.31
CA LEU A 1076 24.97 -7.06 -42.66
C LEU A 1076 25.97 -7.86 -43.51
N GLY A 1077 27.07 -8.32 -42.90
CA GLY A 1077 28.02 -9.24 -43.52
C GLY A 1077 27.41 -10.59 -43.89
N ILE A 1078 26.55 -11.16 -43.02
CA ILE A 1078 25.78 -12.38 -43.32
C ILE A 1078 24.81 -12.15 -44.48
N ALA A 1079 24.01 -11.08 -44.45
CA ALA A 1079 23.05 -10.77 -45.50
C ALA A 1079 23.74 -10.63 -46.88
N TYR A 1080 24.85 -9.90 -46.95
CA TYR A 1080 25.63 -9.80 -48.19
C TYR A 1080 26.27 -11.13 -48.61
N SER A 1081 26.71 -11.98 -47.66
CA SER A 1081 27.23 -13.31 -47.98
C SER A 1081 26.15 -14.22 -48.57
N GLN A 1082 24.94 -14.19 -48.01
CA GLN A 1082 23.77 -14.92 -48.51
C GLN A 1082 23.31 -14.42 -49.89
N LEU A 1083 23.50 -13.13 -50.21
CA LEU A 1083 23.27 -12.53 -51.54
C LEU A 1083 24.41 -12.76 -52.55
N GLY A 1084 25.48 -13.46 -52.18
CA GLY A 1084 26.67 -13.62 -53.03
C GLY A 1084 27.51 -12.34 -53.23
N LYS A 1085 27.16 -11.23 -52.55
CA LYS A 1085 27.87 -9.94 -52.57
C LYS A 1085 29.12 -10.01 -51.70
N ARG A 1086 30.08 -10.82 -52.17
CA ARG A 1086 31.24 -11.28 -51.40
C ARG A 1086 32.17 -10.17 -50.92
N ARG A 1087 32.38 -9.13 -51.73
CA ARG A 1087 33.30 -8.03 -51.40
C ARG A 1087 32.74 -7.19 -50.26
N GLU A 1088 31.45 -6.92 -50.33
CA GLU A 1088 30.64 -6.23 -49.34
C GLU A 1088 30.54 -7.05 -48.05
N ALA A 1089 30.38 -8.38 -48.16
CA ALA A 1089 30.40 -9.29 -47.02
C ALA A 1089 31.74 -9.29 -46.28
N ILE A 1090 32.86 -9.51 -47.00
CA ILE A 1090 34.21 -9.53 -46.41
C ILE A 1090 34.55 -8.18 -45.77
N ASN A 1091 34.23 -7.06 -46.43
CA ASN A 1091 34.41 -5.72 -45.86
C ASN A 1091 33.67 -5.58 -44.53
N ASN A 1092 32.36 -5.89 -44.49
CA ASN A 1092 31.55 -5.72 -43.28
C ASN A 1092 31.94 -6.68 -42.15
N LEU A 1093 32.32 -7.93 -42.45
CA LEU A 1093 32.81 -8.89 -41.45
C LEU A 1093 34.18 -8.49 -40.89
N THR A 1094 35.05 -7.90 -41.71
CA THR A 1094 36.33 -7.33 -41.26
C THR A 1094 36.09 -6.10 -40.38
N GLU A 1095 35.18 -5.21 -40.78
CA GLU A 1095 34.77 -4.02 -40.04
C GLU A 1095 33.99 -4.32 -38.75
N ALA A 1096 33.32 -5.47 -38.66
CA ALA A 1096 32.76 -6.01 -37.42
C ALA A 1096 33.88 -6.53 -36.50
N THR A 1097 34.87 -7.23 -37.06
CA THR A 1097 36.03 -7.75 -36.32
C THR A 1097 36.86 -6.62 -35.70
N SER A 1098 37.06 -5.50 -36.40
CA SER A 1098 37.84 -4.35 -35.90
C SER A 1098 37.11 -3.51 -34.85
N ARG A 1099 35.78 -3.60 -34.78
CA ARG A 1099 34.94 -2.89 -33.77
C ARG A 1099 34.55 -3.78 -32.58
N LEU A 1100 34.81 -5.08 -32.65
CA LEU A 1100 34.60 -5.98 -31.54
C LEU A 1100 35.61 -5.71 -30.42
N ARG A 1101 35.16 -5.66 -29.16
CA ARG A 1101 36.07 -5.49 -28.02
C ARG A 1101 36.94 -6.75 -27.85
N PRO A 1102 38.25 -6.65 -27.53
CA PRO A 1102 39.18 -7.79 -27.55
C PRO A 1102 38.80 -9.00 -26.67
N TRP A 1103 37.91 -8.80 -25.69
CA TRP A 1103 37.43 -9.80 -24.74
C TRP A 1103 36.00 -10.29 -25.01
N ASP A 1104 35.36 -9.97 -26.15
CA ASP A 1104 34.12 -10.64 -26.57
C ASP A 1104 34.43 -11.98 -27.25
N TYR A 1105 34.71 -12.97 -26.41
CA TYR A 1105 34.97 -14.35 -26.83
C TYR A 1105 33.73 -15.06 -27.43
N THR A 1106 32.53 -14.48 -27.34
CA THR A 1106 31.28 -15.12 -27.78
C THR A 1106 30.94 -14.80 -29.25
N SER A 1107 31.22 -13.56 -29.68
CA SER A 1107 30.95 -13.10 -31.04
C SER A 1107 32.15 -13.35 -31.97
N MET A 1108 33.39 -13.24 -31.45
CA MET A 1108 34.60 -13.35 -32.27
C MET A 1108 34.73 -14.67 -33.05
N PRO A 1109 34.41 -15.86 -32.50
CA PRO A 1109 34.46 -17.12 -33.24
C PRO A 1109 33.41 -17.16 -34.37
N LYS A 1110 32.22 -16.59 -34.14
CA LYS A 1110 31.12 -16.55 -35.10
C LYS A 1110 31.46 -15.65 -36.30
N ILE A 1111 32.06 -14.49 -36.03
CA ILE A 1111 32.54 -13.56 -37.07
C ILE A 1111 33.70 -14.18 -37.85
N LYS A 1112 34.69 -14.78 -37.17
CA LYS A 1112 35.81 -15.48 -37.84
C LYS A 1112 35.35 -16.64 -38.72
N LYS A 1113 34.37 -17.42 -38.28
CA LYS A 1113 33.74 -18.47 -39.09
C LYS A 1113 33.05 -17.90 -40.32
N ALA A 1114 32.18 -16.90 -40.16
CA ALA A 1114 31.50 -16.27 -41.30
C ALA A 1114 32.50 -15.63 -42.30
N LEU A 1115 33.59 -15.04 -41.80
CA LEU A 1115 34.67 -14.49 -42.63
C LEU A 1115 35.41 -15.60 -43.39
N SER A 1116 35.67 -16.75 -42.77
CA SER A 1116 36.28 -17.88 -43.47
C SER A 1116 35.33 -18.49 -44.50
N GLU A 1117 34.03 -18.64 -44.19
CA GLU A 1117 33.01 -19.13 -45.14
C GLU A 1117 32.83 -18.17 -46.33
N ALA A 1118 32.82 -16.84 -46.10
CA ALA A 1118 32.87 -15.85 -47.17
C ALA A 1118 34.19 -15.85 -47.97
N SER A 1119 35.25 -16.48 -47.44
CA SER A 1119 36.56 -16.59 -48.07
C SER A 1119 36.78 -17.92 -48.82
N THR A 1120 36.20 -19.04 -48.38
CA THR A 1120 36.49 -20.38 -48.94
C THR A 1120 35.72 -20.76 -50.21
N ILE A 1121 34.69 -20.01 -50.63
CA ILE A 1121 33.98 -20.24 -51.91
C ILE A 1121 34.83 -19.75 -53.11
N VAL A 1122 36.13 -20.02 -53.13
CA VAL A 1122 37.12 -19.48 -54.09
C VAL A 1122 37.70 -20.54 -55.03
N GLU A 1123 37.35 -21.81 -54.80
CA GLU A 1123 37.61 -22.96 -55.67
C GLU A 1123 36.33 -23.36 -56.44
#